data_AF-A0A841BJV6-F1
#
_entry.id   AF-A0A841BJV6-F1
#
_cell.length_a   1.000
_cell.length_b   1.000
_cell.length_c   1.000
_cell.angle_alpha   90.00
_cell.angle_beta   90.00
_cell.angle_gamma   90.00
#
_symmetry.space_group_name_H-M   'P 1'
#
loop_
_entity.id
_entity.type
_entity.pdbx_description
1 polymer ?
#
loop_
_entity_poly.entity_id
_entity_poly.type
_entity_poly.pdbx_seq_one_letter_code
_entity_poly.pdbx_strand_id
1 'polypeptide(L)'
;MSRAAAAQSPRSPAPRPHAARSPGRTHQPRLLELQQLAGNQAVTQLISVQRADKPANLDEAIRTGDSSALDPFRPFTGISANQLLSLVNLIVTQTFVSWREESILEEAWRSRGNAADLSRFDFDLWKSCQKRGADPHKVQWMRDLRTQFATDVREEARENLRKNGEIIDAESRRLGISSGADPAAADEAVREQVRQASLIRKAKETLRTLGQIDVGYTEPPIKQGSDRSEHGGTSPAGGTGTAAARNRAGFNPLHAPPYPAEKGDGMASWETIIDQHQKLNTAIGTILNENPALYAMMVLDAKDRARDGGSDALASGDQSPAGARAKMGAALAKVTENIRTARRDIDDKRLRFESMSSVQDKLFEKDKTWSRPFAQGLARDYVKESGEDAAKGAMLVEIALLAAVTIGTAGTAAPLLGAIIGLTSSSAAAADSWNQAFAVRSAGKATVKDELAIVGTAQAAEAEFQAMMDTITALVDVYGAAKAVRSATSLAKVAGLEAKLAAKTKLANFATLPPAGQKQLLTEVVEAEGAQAAVLGTGRKAEDLIPIVGRDTTAGQRLLALAGGAGHISVKDLEVALPLLAQKSAAEAGKLVQQSIDLIGPADTLRRVGGWGMLEQAVGKEAGAMARLEAWRSGLIDQAGQTLGAASGKEGVSAARSLLAKLGGMPEGAVETGLGILLTVMENTGAETPATSAVGSYGQSPIDLDEAATRLAAKKGVAQRQMIIGPNSPPLPLTEHQLNRLSHEEFEEVIRRAIAYGHFAGDGLPRMSVLELKNHGGGHGLDGIGLRRRENLVDLYKFEFKQVTSDIAPSLDMRAAGVQGGYGWTVANIDKLMASSDPVAFETLDVLERRLKRYFGTAYKESLMMEALRESLGRAPLVVVTRVGASLETLVPQLRGLARSLGRGNVKLLLVRGRPTR
;
A
#
# COMPACT_ATOMS: atom_id res chain seq x y z
N MET A 1 -8.43 -60.26 62.76
CA MET A 1 -9.71 -60.40 63.51
C MET A 1 -10.82 -60.79 62.55
N SER A 2 -11.88 -61.45 63.05
CA SER A 2 -13.19 -61.80 62.45
C SER A 2 -13.45 -61.52 60.95
N ARG A 3 -13.69 -62.56 60.14
CA ARG A 3 -15.00 -63.09 59.65
C ARG A 3 -15.71 -62.18 58.60
N ALA A 4 -16.20 -62.59 57.42
CA ALA A 4 -16.58 -63.86 56.75
C ALA A 4 -18.11 -64.09 56.58
N ALA A 5 -18.51 -64.26 55.31
CA ALA A 5 -19.70 -64.94 54.75
C ALA A 5 -21.14 -64.60 55.23
N ALA A 6 -22.05 -64.38 54.25
CA ALA A 6 -23.23 -65.21 54.01
C ALA A 6 -24.06 -64.70 52.80
N ALA A 7 -24.91 -65.55 52.22
CA ALA A 7 -25.83 -65.21 51.12
C ALA A 7 -27.29 -65.28 51.56
N GLN A 8 -28.22 -64.66 50.81
CA GLN A 8 -29.65 -64.98 50.93
C GLN A 8 -30.51 -64.66 49.70
N SER A 9 -31.39 -65.61 49.42
CA SER A 9 -32.58 -65.62 48.54
C SER A 9 -33.42 -66.82 49.02
N PRO A 10 -34.67 -67.06 48.58
CA PRO A 10 -35.57 -66.25 47.73
C PRO A 10 -36.92 -65.96 48.45
N ARG A 11 -37.90 -65.33 47.76
CA ARG A 11 -39.33 -65.57 48.01
C ARG A 11 -40.18 -65.50 46.72
N SER A 12 -41.03 -66.49 46.54
CA SER A 12 -42.21 -66.45 45.65
C SER A 12 -43.48 -66.14 46.45
N PRO A 13 -44.60 -65.83 45.79
CA PRO A 13 -45.71 -66.79 45.84
C PRO A 13 -46.46 -66.97 44.49
N ALA A 14 -47.45 -67.86 44.49
CA ALA A 14 -48.42 -68.14 43.42
C ALA A 14 -49.83 -68.34 44.09
N PRO A 15 -50.89 -68.95 43.50
CA PRO A 15 -51.20 -69.28 42.09
C PRO A 15 -52.68 -69.03 41.61
N ARG A 16 -52.90 -68.85 40.29
CA ARG A 16 -54.15 -69.22 39.51
C ARG A 16 -55.47 -68.47 39.87
N PRO A 17 -56.62 -68.63 39.15
CA PRO A 17 -56.94 -69.51 37.99
C PRO A 17 -57.59 -68.86 36.72
N HIS A 18 -57.70 -69.68 35.66
CA HIS A 18 -58.70 -69.77 34.54
C HIS A 18 -59.69 -68.61 34.25
N ALA A 19 -59.98 -68.18 33.00
CA ALA A 19 -59.67 -68.67 31.63
C ALA A 19 -59.72 -67.49 30.59
N ALA A 20 -60.00 -67.53 29.27
CA ALA A 20 -60.57 -68.54 28.34
C ALA A 20 -60.30 -68.28 26.81
N ARG A 21 -61.05 -69.03 25.97
CA ARG A 21 -61.26 -69.01 24.49
C ARG A 21 -61.54 -67.63 23.84
N SER A 22 -61.29 -67.33 22.54
CA SER A 22 -60.58 -68.03 21.44
C SER A 22 -59.97 -67.00 20.41
N PRO A 23 -60.04 -67.08 19.05
CA PRO A 23 -58.81 -67.19 18.25
C PRO A 23 -58.57 -66.11 17.15
N GLY A 24 -57.32 -65.91 16.72
CA GLY A 24 -57.05 -65.27 15.41
C GLY A 24 -55.60 -64.84 15.10
N ARG A 25 -55.26 -64.93 13.81
CA ARG A 25 -54.22 -64.18 13.05
C ARG A 25 -52.72 -64.37 13.38
N THR A 26 -52.11 -65.27 12.58
CA THR A 26 -50.95 -65.03 11.67
C THR A 26 -49.63 -64.41 12.17
N HIS A 27 -48.53 -65.07 11.79
CA HIS A 27 -47.12 -64.66 11.94
C HIS A 27 -46.81 -63.16 11.71
N GLN A 28 -46.02 -62.57 12.62
CA GLN A 28 -44.64 -62.14 12.30
C GLN A 28 -43.85 -61.78 13.58
N PRO A 29 -42.61 -62.31 13.70
CA PRO A 29 -41.50 -61.51 14.21
C PRO A 29 -40.26 -61.65 13.30
N ARG A 30 -39.72 -60.51 12.83
CA ARG A 30 -38.41 -60.44 12.14
C ARG A 30 -37.63 -59.15 12.40
N LEU A 31 -38.30 -58.08 12.83
CA LEU A 31 -37.74 -56.73 12.88
C LEU A 31 -36.71 -56.57 14.03
N LEU A 32 -36.96 -57.22 15.18
CA LEU A 32 -36.04 -57.17 16.33
C LEU A 32 -34.74 -57.95 16.08
N GLU A 33 -34.85 -59.12 15.43
CA GLU A 33 -33.70 -59.94 15.05
C GLU A 33 -32.83 -59.23 13.99
N LEU A 34 -33.46 -58.60 12.99
CA LEU A 34 -32.75 -57.76 12.02
C LEU A 34 -32.03 -56.57 12.67
N GLN A 35 -32.63 -55.92 13.68
CA GLN A 35 -31.96 -54.87 14.46
C GLN A 35 -30.72 -55.38 15.19
N GLN A 36 -30.79 -56.54 15.84
CA GLN A 36 -29.64 -57.14 16.53
C GLN A 36 -28.55 -57.58 15.55
N LEU A 37 -28.92 -58.15 14.40
CA LEU A 37 -27.97 -58.63 13.39
C LEU A 37 -27.25 -57.44 12.71
N ALA A 38 -27.96 -56.37 12.39
CA ALA A 38 -27.36 -55.12 11.89
C ALA A 38 -26.44 -54.45 12.94
N GLY A 39 -26.86 -54.39 14.21
CA GLY A 39 -26.03 -53.88 15.31
C GLY A 39 -24.73 -54.68 15.47
N ASN A 40 -24.82 -56.01 15.44
CA ASN A 40 -23.66 -56.90 15.54
C ASN A 40 -22.73 -56.77 14.31
N GLN A 41 -23.25 -56.58 13.10
CA GLN A 41 -22.42 -56.29 11.92
C GLN A 41 -21.68 -54.94 12.06
N ALA A 42 -22.36 -53.89 12.50
CA ALA A 42 -21.74 -52.58 12.71
C ALA A 42 -20.62 -52.64 13.76
N VAL A 43 -20.86 -53.31 14.89
CA VAL A 43 -19.84 -53.54 15.93
C VAL A 43 -18.68 -54.41 15.41
N THR A 44 -18.96 -55.44 14.61
CA THR A 44 -17.92 -56.29 14.01
C THR A 44 -17.05 -55.52 13.03
N GLN A 45 -17.63 -54.64 12.21
CA GLN A 45 -16.87 -53.74 11.34
C GLN A 45 -15.98 -52.79 12.17
N LEU A 46 -16.53 -52.17 13.22
CA LEU A 46 -15.78 -51.26 14.11
C LEU A 46 -14.60 -51.97 14.81
N ILE A 47 -14.79 -53.22 15.26
CA ILE A 47 -13.72 -54.05 15.85
C ILE A 47 -12.71 -54.51 14.78
N SER A 48 -13.13 -54.75 13.54
CA SER A 48 -12.21 -55.11 12.45
C SER A 48 -11.28 -53.95 12.05
N VAL A 49 -11.79 -52.71 12.07
CA VAL A 49 -10.97 -51.50 11.84
C VAL A 49 -9.95 -51.31 12.98
N GLN A 50 -10.32 -51.64 14.23
CA GLN A 50 -9.38 -51.68 15.36
C GLN A 50 -8.41 -52.88 15.35
N ARG A 51 -8.51 -53.76 14.35
CA ARG A 51 -7.61 -54.92 14.13
C ARG A 51 -6.95 -54.89 12.75
N ALA A 52 -6.85 -53.72 12.11
CA ALA A 52 -5.82 -53.54 11.10
C ALA A 52 -4.45 -53.80 11.76
N ASP A 53 -3.69 -54.77 11.25
CA ASP A 53 -2.36 -55.07 11.77
C ASP A 53 -1.47 -53.83 11.71
N LYS A 54 -0.70 -53.60 12.76
CA LYS A 54 0.25 -52.48 12.76
C LYS A 54 1.23 -52.69 11.61
N PRO A 55 1.50 -51.68 10.76
CA PRO A 55 2.44 -51.81 9.65
C PRO A 55 3.79 -52.32 10.16
N ALA A 56 4.39 -53.28 9.46
CA ALA A 56 5.65 -53.90 9.85
C ALA A 56 6.87 -53.06 9.43
N ASN A 57 6.68 -52.10 8.51
CA ASN A 57 7.73 -51.24 7.97
C ASN A 57 7.15 -49.88 7.52
N LEU A 58 8.05 -48.92 7.27
CA LEU A 58 7.68 -47.55 6.86
C LEU A 58 6.90 -47.51 5.52
N ASP A 59 7.19 -48.42 4.59
CA ASP A 59 6.50 -48.46 3.30
C ASP A 59 5.07 -48.99 3.40
N GLU A 60 4.77 -49.84 4.39
CA GLU A 60 3.40 -50.20 4.77
C GLU A 60 2.70 -49.04 5.47
N ALA A 61 3.37 -48.37 6.41
CA ALA A 61 2.83 -47.22 7.13
C ALA A 61 2.40 -46.10 6.18
N ILE A 62 3.27 -45.72 5.24
CA ILE A 62 2.99 -44.72 4.20
C ILE A 62 1.80 -45.16 3.31
N ARG A 63 1.68 -46.47 2.99
CA ARG A 63 0.58 -47.01 2.18
C ARG A 63 -0.78 -47.03 2.88
N THR A 64 -0.86 -46.84 4.20
CA THR A 64 -2.15 -46.80 4.92
C THR A 64 -3.03 -45.60 4.54
N GLY A 65 -2.42 -44.48 4.13
CA GLY A 65 -3.13 -43.20 3.99
C GLY A 65 -3.32 -42.44 5.32
N ASP A 66 -2.81 -42.96 6.44
CA ASP A 66 -2.94 -42.38 7.78
C ASP A 66 -1.56 -41.89 8.29
N SER A 67 -1.46 -40.61 8.65
CA SER A 67 -0.22 -40.01 9.18
C SER A 67 0.15 -40.54 10.58
N SER A 68 -0.82 -41.04 11.36
CA SER A 68 -0.58 -41.66 12.67
C SER A 68 0.04 -43.06 12.58
N ALA A 69 -0.12 -43.74 11.44
CA ALA A 69 0.57 -45.01 11.17
C ALA A 69 2.10 -44.85 11.08
N LEU A 70 2.60 -43.62 10.88
CA LEU A 70 4.02 -43.31 10.83
C LEU A 70 4.67 -43.23 12.22
N ASP A 71 3.91 -42.97 13.29
CA ASP A 71 4.46 -42.72 14.63
C ASP A 71 5.37 -43.84 15.19
N PRO A 72 5.12 -45.14 14.98
CA PRO A 72 6.02 -46.22 15.44
C PRO A 72 7.42 -46.21 14.80
N PHE A 73 7.62 -45.47 13.71
CA PHE A 73 8.88 -45.40 12.96
C PHE A 73 9.67 -44.12 13.25
N ARG A 74 9.25 -43.34 14.25
CA ARG A 74 9.86 -42.06 14.62
C ARG A 74 10.90 -42.25 15.75
N PRO A 75 12.07 -41.58 15.69
CA PRO A 75 12.56 -40.78 14.58
C PRO A 75 13.01 -41.67 13.40
N PHE A 76 12.68 -41.26 12.17
CA PHE A 76 13.01 -42.07 10.99
C PHE A 76 14.53 -42.22 10.81
N THR A 77 14.98 -43.38 10.33
CA THR A 77 16.40 -43.68 10.09
C THR A 77 16.65 -44.05 8.63
N GLY A 78 17.40 -43.20 7.91
CA GLY A 78 17.91 -43.50 6.57
C GLY A 78 16.85 -43.55 5.46
N ILE A 79 15.84 -42.67 5.48
CA ILE A 79 14.77 -42.70 4.47
C ILE A 79 15.29 -42.44 3.05
N SER A 80 14.76 -43.21 2.10
CA SER A 80 15.00 -43.00 0.66
C SER A 80 14.27 -41.76 0.14
N ALA A 81 14.70 -41.25 -1.04
CA ALA A 81 14.02 -40.14 -1.70
C ALA A 81 12.55 -40.46 -2.04
N ASN A 82 12.24 -41.71 -2.40
CA ASN A 82 10.87 -42.16 -2.67
C ASN A 82 10.02 -42.17 -1.39
N GLN A 83 10.55 -42.69 -0.28
CA GLN A 83 9.87 -42.64 1.02
C GLN A 83 9.61 -41.21 1.48
N LEU A 84 10.59 -40.31 1.32
CA LEU A 84 10.39 -38.89 1.61
C LEU A 84 9.28 -38.29 0.74
N LEU A 85 9.29 -38.50 -0.58
CA LEU A 85 8.25 -37.99 -1.48
C LEU A 85 6.86 -38.52 -1.11
N SER A 86 6.73 -39.82 -0.84
CA SER A 86 5.44 -40.43 -0.47
C SER A 86 4.94 -39.97 0.90
N LEU A 87 5.81 -39.84 1.90
CA LEU A 87 5.50 -39.30 3.23
C LEU A 87 5.10 -37.81 3.16
N VAL A 88 5.82 -37.01 2.36
CA VAL A 88 5.48 -35.59 2.17
C VAL A 88 4.14 -35.46 1.48
N ASN A 89 3.87 -36.23 0.43
CA ASN A 89 2.56 -36.22 -0.25
C ASN A 89 1.43 -36.60 0.72
N LEU A 90 1.57 -37.70 1.46
CA LEU A 90 0.61 -38.20 2.48
C LEU A 90 0.17 -37.12 3.48
N ILE A 91 1.08 -36.21 3.87
CA ILE A 91 0.77 -35.12 4.79
C ILE A 91 0.30 -33.87 4.04
N VAL A 92 1.01 -33.45 3.00
CA VAL A 92 0.78 -32.17 2.32
C VAL A 92 -0.53 -32.14 1.51
N THR A 93 -1.10 -33.30 1.13
CA THR A 93 -2.43 -33.36 0.49
C THR A 93 -3.60 -33.30 1.46
N GLN A 94 -3.40 -33.37 2.78
CA GLN A 94 -4.50 -33.32 3.75
C GLN A 94 -5.16 -31.93 3.82
N THR A 95 -6.45 -31.88 4.15
CA THR A 95 -7.21 -30.62 4.30
C THR A 95 -6.60 -29.72 5.38
N PHE A 96 -6.19 -30.32 6.49
CA PHE A 96 -5.52 -29.68 7.62
C PHE A 96 -4.22 -30.45 7.90
N VAL A 97 -3.17 -29.75 8.34
CA VAL A 97 -1.92 -30.35 8.81
C VAL A 97 -1.71 -29.87 10.24
N SER A 98 -1.49 -30.80 11.16
CA SER A 98 -1.29 -30.50 12.58
C SER A 98 0.18 -30.27 12.92
N TRP A 99 0.45 -29.64 14.07
CA TRP A 99 1.80 -29.48 14.63
C TRP A 99 2.56 -30.81 14.80
N ARG A 100 1.84 -31.93 14.96
CA ARG A 100 2.41 -33.28 15.01
C ARG A 100 3.00 -33.67 13.65
N GLU A 101 2.31 -33.29 12.57
CA GLU A 101 2.65 -33.65 11.20
C GLU A 101 3.67 -32.69 10.58
N GLU A 102 3.66 -31.40 10.97
CA GLU A 102 4.79 -30.50 10.81
C GLU A 102 6.08 -31.15 11.35
N SER A 103 6.01 -31.67 12.59
CA SER A 103 7.11 -32.38 13.23
C SER A 103 7.48 -33.72 12.55
N ILE A 104 6.55 -34.40 11.87
CA ILE A 104 6.85 -35.60 11.05
C ILE A 104 7.61 -35.20 9.77
N LEU A 105 7.19 -34.14 9.08
CA LEU A 105 7.89 -33.61 7.92
C LEU A 105 9.33 -33.20 8.29
N GLU A 106 9.50 -32.51 9.41
CA GLU A 106 10.81 -32.08 9.94
C GLU A 106 11.71 -33.26 10.35
N GLU A 107 11.15 -34.38 10.81
CA GLU A 107 11.90 -35.61 11.08
C GLU A 107 12.30 -36.34 9.80
N ALA A 108 11.41 -36.40 8.82
CA ALA A 108 11.72 -36.99 7.51
C ALA A 108 12.88 -36.23 6.83
N TRP A 109 12.81 -34.89 6.82
CA TRP A 109 13.88 -34.05 6.28
C TRP A 109 15.18 -34.10 7.11
N ARG A 110 15.12 -34.32 8.43
CA ARG A 110 16.32 -34.66 9.22
C ARG A 110 16.92 -36.02 8.83
N SER A 111 16.09 -37.01 8.48
CA SER A 111 16.52 -38.37 8.15
C SER A 111 17.09 -38.53 6.73
N ARG A 112 16.66 -37.69 5.79
CA ARG A 112 17.05 -37.73 4.35
C ARG A 112 18.56 -37.55 4.10
N GLY A 113 19.32 -37.00 5.04
CA GLY A 113 20.75 -36.71 4.91
C GLY A 113 21.05 -35.25 4.58
N ASN A 114 22.23 -34.99 4.01
CA ASN A 114 22.72 -33.63 3.76
C ASN A 114 22.30 -33.09 2.37
N ALA A 115 22.64 -31.82 2.10
CA ALA A 115 22.27 -31.11 0.87
C ALA A 115 23.05 -31.49 -0.40
N ALA A 116 24.08 -32.34 -0.32
CA ALA A 116 24.98 -32.60 -1.45
C ALA A 116 24.26 -33.24 -2.64
N ASP A 117 23.36 -34.18 -2.35
CA ASP A 117 22.66 -35.02 -3.34
C ASP A 117 21.18 -34.59 -3.53
N LEU A 118 20.86 -33.34 -3.20
CA LEU A 118 19.51 -32.78 -3.34
C LEU A 118 19.35 -31.93 -4.60
N SER A 119 18.33 -32.25 -5.38
CA SER A 119 18.02 -31.61 -6.65
C SER A 119 17.13 -30.37 -6.48
N ARG A 120 16.73 -29.76 -7.60
CA ARG A 120 15.70 -28.72 -7.58
C ARG A 120 14.33 -29.26 -7.15
N PHE A 121 14.00 -30.49 -7.53
CA PHE A 121 12.74 -31.13 -7.15
C PHE A 121 12.64 -31.33 -5.64
N ASP A 122 13.72 -31.74 -4.98
CA ASP A 122 13.79 -31.84 -3.52
C ASP A 122 13.52 -30.48 -2.86
N PHE A 123 13.98 -29.37 -3.45
CA PHE A 123 13.72 -28.03 -2.92
C PHE A 123 12.25 -27.62 -3.09
N ASP A 124 11.65 -27.83 -4.25
CA ASP A 124 10.23 -27.50 -4.47
C ASP A 124 9.30 -28.41 -3.61
N LEU A 125 9.74 -29.64 -3.30
CA LEU A 125 9.12 -30.53 -2.30
C LEU A 125 9.25 -29.95 -0.88
N TRP A 126 10.44 -29.49 -0.48
CA TRP A 126 10.65 -28.79 0.80
C TRP A 126 9.78 -27.54 0.95
N LYS A 127 9.68 -26.69 -0.10
CA LYS A 127 8.77 -25.53 -0.10
C LYS A 127 7.30 -25.92 0.08
N SER A 128 6.93 -27.13 -0.33
CA SER A 128 5.58 -27.67 -0.12
C SER A 128 5.35 -28.12 1.33
N CYS A 129 6.40 -28.58 2.03
CA CYS A 129 6.39 -28.78 3.48
C CYS A 129 6.31 -27.45 4.25
N GLN A 130 7.12 -26.45 3.87
CA GLN A 130 7.16 -25.14 4.54
C GLN A 130 5.80 -24.40 4.44
N LYS A 131 5.11 -24.51 3.29
CA LYS A 131 3.72 -24.03 3.10
C LYS A 131 2.70 -24.69 4.03
N ARG A 132 3.03 -25.81 4.68
CA ARG A 132 2.21 -26.56 5.64
C ARG A 132 2.74 -26.47 7.08
N GLY A 133 3.68 -25.56 7.37
CA GLY A 133 4.16 -25.25 8.72
C GLY A 133 5.53 -25.82 9.11
N ALA A 134 6.15 -26.68 8.27
CA ALA A 134 7.46 -27.24 8.55
C ALA A 134 8.58 -26.17 8.57
N ASP A 135 9.41 -26.17 9.60
CA ASP A 135 10.39 -25.10 9.89
C ASP A 135 11.84 -25.53 9.57
N PRO A 136 12.57 -24.80 8.70
CA PRO A 136 13.98 -25.13 8.38
C PRO A 136 14.93 -25.01 9.57
N HIS A 137 14.59 -24.24 10.61
CA HIS A 137 15.42 -24.09 11.81
C HIS A 137 15.42 -25.36 12.70
N LYS A 138 14.39 -26.20 12.58
CA LYS A 138 14.28 -27.49 13.29
C LYS A 138 14.92 -28.65 12.52
N VAL A 139 15.26 -28.45 11.25
CA VAL A 139 16.03 -29.42 10.44
C VAL A 139 17.52 -29.07 10.58
N GLN A 140 18.22 -29.79 11.46
CA GLN A 140 19.59 -29.48 11.90
C GLN A 140 20.55 -29.11 10.75
N TRP A 141 20.66 -29.94 9.71
CA TRP A 141 21.56 -29.67 8.59
C TRP A 141 21.13 -28.48 7.72
N MET A 142 19.83 -28.15 7.63
CA MET A 142 19.36 -26.95 6.92
C MET A 142 19.74 -25.69 7.71
N ARG A 143 19.62 -25.71 9.04
CA ARG A 143 20.05 -24.63 9.92
C ARG A 143 21.57 -24.40 9.83
N ASP A 144 22.34 -25.49 9.80
CA ASP A 144 23.79 -25.42 9.70
C ASP A 144 24.22 -24.94 8.30
N LEU A 145 23.55 -25.37 7.23
CA LEU A 145 23.77 -24.87 5.86
C LEU A 145 23.44 -23.36 5.74
N ARG A 146 22.34 -22.90 6.35
CA ARG A 146 22.02 -21.45 6.44
C ARG A 146 23.14 -20.69 7.14
N THR A 147 23.63 -21.21 8.27
CA THR A 147 24.75 -20.62 9.02
C THR A 147 26.03 -20.57 8.18
N GLN A 148 26.34 -21.64 7.43
CA GLN A 148 27.50 -21.71 6.55
C GLN A 148 27.43 -20.64 5.44
N PHE A 149 26.29 -20.49 4.76
CA PHE A 149 26.12 -19.46 3.73
C PHE A 149 26.44 -18.04 4.25
N ALA A 150 25.97 -17.71 5.46
CA ALA A 150 26.24 -16.42 6.08
C ALA A 150 27.71 -16.27 6.55
N THR A 151 28.46 -17.36 6.71
CA THR A 151 29.92 -17.32 6.92
C THR A 151 30.63 -17.10 5.58
N ASP A 152 30.33 -17.91 4.57
CA ASP A 152 30.99 -17.90 3.25
C ASP A 152 30.84 -16.54 2.57
N VAL A 153 29.65 -15.92 2.63
CA VAL A 153 29.39 -14.56 2.13
C VAL A 153 30.30 -13.53 2.83
N ARG A 154 30.58 -13.68 4.12
CA ARG A 154 31.48 -12.76 4.85
C ARG A 154 32.95 -13.03 4.54
N GLU A 155 33.34 -14.27 4.29
CA GLU A 155 34.71 -14.63 3.94
C GLU A 155 35.08 -14.18 2.52
N GLU A 156 34.23 -14.43 1.53
CA GLU A 156 34.43 -13.91 0.17
C GLU A 156 34.35 -12.37 0.13
N ALA A 157 33.53 -11.73 0.97
CA ALA A 157 33.53 -10.27 1.13
C ALA A 157 34.86 -9.72 1.69
N ARG A 158 35.46 -10.37 2.70
CA ARG A 158 36.80 -10.02 3.22
C ARG A 158 37.89 -10.23 2.18
N GLU A 159 37.78 -11.28 1.39
CA GLU A 159 38.73 -11.62 0.34
C GLU A 159 38.65 -10.63 -0.85
N ASN A 160 37.44 -10.21 -1.24
CA ASN A 160 37.23 -9.10 -2.17
C ASN A 160 37.83 -7.78 -1.62
N LEU A 161 37.63 -7.47 -0.33
CA LEU A 161 38.25 -6.30 0.31
C LEU A 161 39.79 -6.34 0.30
N ARG A 162 40.38 -7.51 0.56
CA ARG A 162 41.83 -7.72 0.51
C ARG A 162 42.37 -7.45 -0.90
N LYS A 163 41.73 -8.05 -1.92
CA LYS A 163 42.08 -7.85 -3.34
C LYS A 163 41.91 -6.38 -3.79
N ASN A 164 40.83 -5.70 -3.39
CA ASN A 164 40.64 -4.27 -3.66
C ASN A 164 41.77 -3.43 -3.05
N GLY A 165 42.22 -3.75 -1.82
CA GLY A 165 43.37 -3.11 -1.19
C GLY A 165 44.68 -3.30 -1.98
N GLU A 166 44.98 -4.54 -2.39
CA GLU A 166 46.18 -4.84 -3.19
C GLU A 166 46.20 -4.12 -4.55
N ILE A 167 45.03 -3.97 -5.18
CA ILE A 167 44.87 -3.19 -6.41
C ILE A 167 45.14 -1.70 -6.17
N ILE A 168 44.65 -1.13 -5.05
CA ILE A 168 44.90 0.27 -4.69
C ILE A 168 46.37 0.50 -4.34
N ASP A 169 47.02 -0.42 -3.63
CA ASP A 169 48.44 -0.31 -3.30
C ASP A 169 49.34 -0.47 -4.54
N ALA A 170 48.89 -1.23 -5.56
CA ALA A 170 49.54 -1.28 -6.86
C ALA A 170 49.35 0.02 -7.66
N GLU A 171 48.13 0.54 -7.75
CA GLU A 171 47.81 1.79 -8.47
C GLU A 171 48.47 3.02 -7.83
N SER A 172 48.48 3.09 -6.50
CA SER A 172 49.13 4.18 -5.74
C SER A 172 50.63 4.23 -6.01
N ARG A 173 51.28 3.06 -6.16
CA ARG A 173 52.68 2.99 -6.61
C ARG A 173 52.79 3.42 -8.07
N ARG A 174 52.00 2.84 -8.99
CA ARG A 174 52.05 3.16 -10.43
C ARG A 174 51.91 4.65 -10.74
N LEU A 175 51.06 5.37 -10.00
CA LEU A 175 50.85 6.81 -10.16
C LEU A 175 51.86 7.70 -9.40
N GLY A 176 52.80 7.12 -8.65
CA GLY A 176 53.76 7.86 -7.82
C GLY A 176 53.12 8.58 -6.63
N ILE A 177 52.01 8.06 -6.12
CA ILE A 177 51.30 8.57 -4.94
C ILE A 177 51.94 8.00 -3.66
N SER A 178 52.36 6.74 -3.70
CA SER A 178 53.24 6.12 -2.71
C SER A 178 54.65 5.93 -3.27
N SER A 179 55.62 5.72 -2.38
CA SER A 179 57.04 5.58 -2.75
C SER A 179 57.33 4.29 -3.52
N GLY A 180 58.38 4.32 -4.35
CA GLY A 180 58.92 3.14 -5.05
C GLY A 180 58.68 3.08 -6.56
N ALA A 181 58.05 4.08 -7.17
CA ALA A 181 57.97 4.23 -8.63
C ALA A 181 58.97 5.27 -9.16
N ASP A 182 59.40 5.07 -10.41
CA ASP A 182 60.14 6.07 -11.17
C ASP A 182 59.26 7.31 -11.45
N PRO A 183 59.74 8.55 -11.20
CA PRO A 183 58.96 9.76 -11.44
C PRO A 183 58.49 9.95 -12.88
N ALA A 184 59.28 9.58 -13.89
CA ALA A 184 58.90 9.78 -15.29
C ALA A 184 57.79 8.80 -15.72
N ALA A 185 57.91 7.52 -15.36
CA ALA A 185 56.86 6.52 -15.53
C ALA A 185 55.57 6.90 -14.76
N ALA A 186 55.70 7.44 -13.56
CA ALA A 186 54.56 7.92 -12.76
C ALA A 186 53.87 9.15 -13.39
N ASP A 187 54.62 10.09 -13.97
CA ASP A 187 54.06 11.26 -14.68
C ASP A 187 53.42 10.88 -16.02
N GLU A 188 53.88 9.81 -16.69
CA GLU A 188 53.19 9.23 -17.85
C GLU A 188 51.90 8.52 -17.44
N ALA A 189 51.94 7.68 -16.40
CA ALA A 189 50.76 6.99 -15.87
C ALA A 189 49.65 7.98 -15.43
N VAL A 190 50.02 9.13 -14.87
CA VAL A 190 49.08 10.21 -14.52
C VAL A 190 48.51 10.91 -15.77
N ARG A 191 49.32 11.15 -16.80
CA ARG A 191 48.85 11.75 -18.08
C ARG A 191 47.88 10.83 -18.82
N GLU A 192 48.13 9.51 -18.79
CA GLU A 192 47.17 8.52 -19.27
C GLU A 192 45.84 8.57 -18.51
N GLN A 193 45.85 8.69 -17.17
CA GLN A 193 44.61 8.84 -16.41
C GLN A 193 43.82 10.11 -16.77
N VAL A 194 44.49 11.24 -17.03
CA VAL A 194 43.84 12.48 -17.51
C VAL A 194 43.23 12.29 -18.91
N ARG A 195 43.91 11.55 -19.80
CA ARG A 195 43.40 11.21 -21.14
C ARG A 195 42.14 10.34 -21.05
N GLN A 196 42.16 9.30 -20.22
CA GLN A 196 41.03 8.38 -20.00
C GLN A 196 39.84 9.07 -19.31
N ALA A 197 40.10 9.94 -18.33
CA ALA A 197 39.08 10.80 -17.72
C ALA A 197 38.38 11.70 -18.75
N SER A 198 39.14 12.23 -19.71
CA SER A 198 38.60 13.04 -20.81
C SER A 198 37.72 12.24 -21.79
N LEU A 199 37.97 10.95 -21.96
CA LEU A 199 37.10 10.05 -22.73
C LEU A 199 35.81 9.73 -21.98
N ILE A 200 35.88 9.46 -20.67
CA ILE A 200 34.71 9.27 -19.80
C ILE A 200 33.81 10.52 -19.82
N ARG A 201 34.39 11.73 -19.68
CA ARG A 201 33.65 12.99 -19.75
C ARG A 201 32.90 13.14 -21.08
N LYS A 202 33.58 12.90 -22.22
CA LYS A 202 32.96 12.93 -23.54
C LYS A 202 31.82 11.91 -23.68
N ALA A 203 32.01 10.69 -23.18
CA ALA A 203 30.96 9.67 -23.21
C ALA A 203 29.75 10.07 -22.33
N LYS A 204 29.94 10.68 -21.15
CA LYS A 204 28.86 11.27 -20.34
C LYS A 204 28.16 12.45 -21.02
N GLU A 205 28.90 13.25 -21.80
CA GLU A 205 28.34 14.33 -22.63
C GLU A 205 27.46 13.73 -23.74
N THR A 206 27.95 12.71 -24.47
CA THR A 206 27.16 11.98 -25.49
C THR A 206 25.93 11.29 -24.90
N LEU A 207 26.03 10.63 -23.74
CA LEU A 207 24.88 9.99 -23.07
C LEU A 207 23.77 11.00 -22.73
N ARG A 208 24.13 12.23 -22.32
CA ARG A 208 23.16 13.32 -22.11
C ARG A 208 22.51 13.76 -23.42
N THR A 209 23.26 13.82 -24.53
CA THR A 209 22.70 14.12 -25.86
C THR A 209 21.79 13.00 -26.36
N LEU A 210 22.10 11.71 -26.11
CA LEU A 210 21.21 10.61 -26.49
C LEU A 210 19.82 10.74 -25.83
N GLY A 211 19.76 11.15 -24.56
CA GLY A 211 18.50 11.44 -23.85
C GLY A 211 17.69 12.63 -24.39
N GLN A 212 18.23 13.38 -25.37
CA GLN A 212 17.54 14.48 -26.07
C GLN A 212 17.06 14.08 -27.47
N ILE A 213 17.30 12.84 -27.91
CA ILE A 213 16.86 12.34 -29.22
C ILE A 213 15.40 11.87 -29.11
N ASP A 214 14.55 12.38 -30.00
CA ASP A 214 13.19 11.86 -30.20
C ASP A 214 13.24 10.45 -30.80
N VAL A 215 12.54 9.50 -30.17
CA VAL A 215 12.51 8.07 -30.58
C VAL A 215 11.09 7.53 -30.82
N GLY A 216 10.09 8.40 -30.76
CA GLY A 216 8.68 8.07 -30.95
C GLY A 216 7.77 9.19 -30.43
N TYR A 217 6.56 8.81 -30.00
CA TYR A 217 5.52 9.73 -29.53
C TYR A 217 4.92 9.29 -28.19
N THR A 218 4.40 10.26 -27.42
CA THR A 218 3.63 10.00 -26.19
C THR A 218 2.15 9.76 -26.47
N GLU A 219 1.68 10.11 -27.66
CA GLU A 219 0.27 10.09 -28.09
C GLU A 219 0.08 9.18 -29.30
N PRO A 220 -1.09 8.51 -29.41
CA PRO A 220 -1.36 7.62 -30.53
C PRO A 220 -1.31 8.35 -31.87
N PRO A 221 -0.97 7.66 -32.97
CA PRO A 221 -1.19 8.22 -34.30
C PRO A 221 -2.66 8.61 -34.43
N ILE A 222 -2.90 9.89 -34.75
CA ILE A 222 -4.23 10.36 -35.15
C ILE A 222 -4.58 9.57 -36.40
N LYS A 223 -5.41 8.53 -36.24
CA LYS A 223 -6.03 7.83 -37.37
C LYS A 223 -6.72 8.92 -38.18
N GLN A 224 -6.25 9.17 -39.40
CA GLN A 224 -6.99 10.00 -40.33
C GLN A 224 -8.39 9.41 -40.40
N GLY A 225 -9.37 10.18 -39.93
CA GLY A 225 -10.76 9.80 -40.03
C GLY A 225 -11.03 9.48 -41.49
N SER A 226 -11.81 8.43 -41.74
CA SER A 226 -12.37 8.24 -43.07
C SER A 226 -13.41 9.33 -43.31
N ASP A 227 -12.93 10.54 -43.62
CA ASP A 227 -13.72 11.72 -43.99
C ASP A 227 -14.36 11.49 -45.36
N ARG A 228 -15.31 10.54 -45.36
CA ARG A 228 -16.59 10.74 -46.01
C ARG A 228 -17.23 11.97 -45.38
N SER A 229 -16.75 13.14 -45.78
CA SER A 229 -17.54 14.36 -45.68
C SER A 229 -18.88 14.04 -46.35
N GLU A 230 -19.98 14.25 -45.62
CA GLU A 230 -21.33 13.97 -46.13
C GLU A 230 -21.71 14.91 -47.30
N HIS A 231 -20.79 15.81 -47.68
CA HIS A 231 -20.91 16.80 -48.74
C HIS A 231 -19.79 16.68 -49.80
N GLY A 232 -19.27 15.47 -50.05
CA GLY A 232 -18.61 15.12 -51.32
C GLY A 232 -17.32 15.87 -51.68
N GLY A 233 -16.67 16.54 -50.72
CA GLY A 233 -15.47 17.33 -50.96
C GLY A 233 -14.23 16.45 -51.14
N THR A 234 -13.67 16.40 -52.35
CA THR A 234 -12.38 15.75 -52.60
C THR A 234 -11.26 16.56 -51.96
N SER A 235 -10.77 16.12 -50.80
CA SER A 235 -9.58 16.70 -50.17
C SER A 235 -8.39 16.70 -51.14
N PRO A 236 -7.62 17.81 -51.24
CA PRO A 236 -6.56 17.92 -52.23
C PRO A 236 -5.43 16.91 -51.98
N ALA A 237 -5.08 16.14 -53.01
CA ALA A 237 -3.99 15.17 -52.97
C ALA A 237 -2.65 15.90 -52.75
N GLY A 238 -2.05 15.70 -51.58
CA GLY A 238 -0.81 16.39 -51.17
C GLY A 238 -0.79 16.89 -49.72
N GLY A 239 -1.92 16.84 -49.01
CA GLY A 239 -1.98 17.17 -47.58
C GLY A 239 -1.18 16.18 -46.72
N THR A 240 0.09 16.52 -46.43
CA THR A 240 0.93 15.78 -45.48
C THR A 240 0.33 15.86 -44.08
N GLY A 241 -0.35 14.80 -43.64
CA GLY A 241 -0.88 14.70 -42.28
C GLY A 241 0.21 15.00 -41.26
N THR A 242 0.02 16.03 -40.44
CA THR A 242 1.13 16.72 -39.78
C THR A 242 1.67 15.93 -38.59
N ALA A 243 2.65 15.05 -38.85
CA ALA A 243 3.46 14.40 -37.82
C ALA A 243 4.14 15.40 -36.86
N ALA A 244 4.28 16.66 -37.29
CA ALA A 244 4.71 17.81 -36.47
C ALA A 244 3.72 18.22 -35.35
N ALA A 245 2.48 17.72 -35.35
CA ALA A 245 1.47 18.02 -34.33
C ALA A 245 1.40 16.99 -33.18
N ARG A 246 2.10 15.86 -33.29
CA ARG A 246 2.15 14.81 -32.25
C ARG A 246 3.19 15.17 -31.18
N ASN A 247 2.87 15.03 -29.89
CA ASN A 247 3.85 15.18 -28.82
C ASN A 247 4.91 14.06 -28.89
N ARG A 248 6.18 14.47 -29.03
CA ARG A 248 7.33 13.57 -29.22
C ARG A 248 7.82 12.99 -27.89
N ALA A 249 8.31 11.76 -27.93
CA ALA A 249 8.93 11.09 -26.80
C ALA A 249 10.46 11.06 -26.96
N GLY A 250 11.15 11.80 -26.11
CA GLY A 250 12.61 11.72 -25.97
C GLY A 250 13.07 10.37 -25.40
N PHE A 251 14.29 9.97 -25.71
CA PHE A 251 14.85 8.69 -25.32
C PHE A 251 14.95 8.50 -23.79
N ASN A 252 14.31 7.45 -23.29
CA ASN A 252 14.46 6.94 -21.93
C ASN A 252 15.06 5.52 -21.99
N PRO A 253 16.25 5.26 -21.40
CA PRO A 253 16.87 3.93 -21.47
C PRO A 253 16.15 2.84 -20.66
N LEU A 254 15.19 3.19 -19.79
CA LEU A 254 14.42 2.24 -18.99
C LEU A 254 13.13 1.80 -19.69
N HIS A 255 12.57 2.63 -20.57
CA HIS A 255 11.24 2.44 -21.15
C HIS A 255 11.21 2.88 -22.62
N ALA A 256 10.78 1.98 -23.51
CA ALA A 256 10.44 2.32 -24.89
C ALA A 256 9.23 3.29 -24.94
N PRO A 257 9.13 4.17 -25.95
CA PRO A 257 7.98 5.05 -26.11
C PRO A 257 6.69 4.23 -26.36
N PRO A 258 5.51 4.69 -25.89
CA PRO A 258 4.26 3.96 -26.08
C PRO A 258 3.84 3.86 -27.55
N TYR A 259 4.32 4.78 -28.39
CA TYR A 259 4.16 4.74 -29.85
C TYR A 259 5.54 4.94 -30.49
N PRO A 260 6.14 3.91 -31.12
CA PRO A 260 7.45 4.03 -31.77
C PRO A 260 7.37 4.91 -33.02
N ALA A 261 8.52 5.44 -33.45
CA ALA A 261 8.62 6.20 -34.70
C ALA A 261 8.32 5.33 -35.94
N GLU A 262 7.59 5.87 -36.91
CA GLU A 262 7.24 5.20 -38.15
C GLU A 262 8.27 5.50 -39.27
N LYS A 263 8.30 4.66 -40.32
CA LYS A 263 9.25 4.81 -41.43
C LYS A 263 8.91 6.03 -42.30
N GLY A 264 9.39 7.19 -41.87
CA GLY A 264 9.18 8.48 -42.52
C GLY A 264 9.26 9.67 -41.57
N ASP A 265 9.10 9.44 -40.25
CA ASP A 265 9.04 10.51 -39.23
C ASP A 265 10.37 11.26 -39.00
N GLY A 266 11.48 10.79 -39.59
CA GLY A 266 12.81 11.40 -39.46
C GLY A 266 13.49 11.19 -38.09
N MET A 267 12.96 10.28 -37.28
CA MET A 267 13.47 9.92 -35.95
C MET A 267 14.31 8.63 -35.98
N ALA A 268 15.12 8.41 -34.95
CA ALA A 268 15.76 7.12 -34.70
C ALA A 268 14.81 6.17 -33.95
N SER A 269 14.99 4.86 -34.08
CA SER A 269 14.23 3.91 -33.25
C SER A 269 14.80 3.84 -31.82
N TRP A 270 13.97 3.49 -30.84
CA TRP A 270 14.42 3.33 -29.46
C TRP A 270 15.49 2.24 -29.32
N GLU A 271 15.35 1.15 -30.07
CA GLU A 271 16.29 0.01 -30.13
C GLU A 271 17.66 0.47 -30.66
N THR A 272 17.67 1.42 -31.60
CA THR A 272 18.90 2.00 -32.15
C THR A 272 19.63 2.85 -31.11
N ILE A 273 18.90 3.64 -30.32
CA ILE A 273 19.51 4.53 -29.32
C ILE A 273 19.90 3.78 -28.04
N ILE A 274 19.14 2.77 -27.60
CA ILE A 274 19.52 1.94 -26.43
C ILE A 274 20.79 1.13 -26.69
N ASP A 275 21.01 0.62 -27.90
CA ASP A 275 22.24 -0.06 -28.30
C ASP A 275 23.47 0.85 -28.15
N GLN A 276 23.38 2.09 -28.65
CA GLN A 276 24.45 3.09 -28.52
C GLN A 276 24.66 3.52 -27.06
N HIS A 277 23.57 3.70 -26.31
CA HIS A 277 23.60 4.00 -24.87
C HIS A 277 24.27 2.87 -24.07
N GLN A 278 23.96 1.60 -24.37
CA GLN A 278 24.60 0.44 -23.74
C GLN A 278 26.09 0.40 -24.08
N LYS A 279 26.47 0.53 -25.36
CA LYS A 279 27.88 0.56 -25.80
C LYS A 279 28.70 1.66 -25.12
N LEU A 280 28.15 2.87 -24.96
CA LEU A 280 28.80 3.95 -24.23
C LEU A 280 28.98 3.65 -22.74
N ASN A 281 27.97 3.09 -22.07
CA ASN A 281 28.08 2.69 -20.67
C ASN A 281 29.07 1.52 -20.48
N THR A 282 29.10 0.54 -21.40
CA THR A 282 30.13 -0.52 -21.41
C THR A 282 31.52 0.08 -21.55
N ALA A 283 31.75 1.00 -22.49
CA ALA A 283 33.04 1.65 -22.68
C ALA A 283 33.50 2.44 -21.44
N ILE A 284 32.60 3.19 -20.79
CA ILE A 284 32.87 3.86 -19.51
C ILE A 284 33.25 2.82 -18.44
N GLY A 285 32.48 1.73 -18.32
CA GLY A 285 32.73 0.64 -17.38
C GLY A 285 34.08 -0.05 -17.59
N THR A 286 34.47 -0.31 -18.84
CA THR A 286 35.79 -0.85 -19.18
C THR A 286 36.91 0.07 -18.72
N ILE A 287 36.87 1.36 -19.12
CA ILE A 287 37.89 2.34 -18.72
C ILE A 287 38.02 2.44 -17.20
N LEU A 288 36.90 2.44 -16.47
CA LEU A 288 36.90 2.53 -15.00
C LEU A 288 37.46 1.26 -14.34
N ASN A 289 37.07 0.06 -14.80
CA ASN A 289 37.58 -1.21 -14.26
C ASN A 289 39.05 -1.47 -14.58
N GLU A 290 39.58 -0.84 -15.64
CA GLU A 290 41.03 -0.81 -15.94
C GLU A 290 41.79 0.22 -15.10
N ASN A 291 41.12 1.25 -14.58
CA ASN A 291 41.74 2.42 -13.94
C ASN A 291 41.17 2.69 -12.52
N PRO A 292 41.69 2.00 -11.48
CA PRO A 292 41.19 2.09 -10.10
C PRO A 292 41.11 3.51 -9.54
N ALA A 293 42.02 4.41 -9.95
CA ALA A 293 41.98 5.82 -9.54
C ALA A 293 40.77 6.58 -10.11
N LEU A 294 40.37 6.30 -11.35
CA LEU A 294 39.18 6.90 -11.96
C LEU A 294 37.89 6.31 -11.38
N TYR A 295 37.88 4.99 -11.11
CA TYR A 295 36.79 4.32 -10.39
C TYR A 295 36.59 4.96 -9.00
N ALA A 296 37.68 5.11 -8.23
CA ALA A 296 37.66 5.76 -6.93
C ALA A 296 37.14 7.21 -7.00
N MET A 297 37.59 8.01 -7.98
CA MET A 297 37.13 9.39 -8.14
C MET A 297 35.63 9.46 -8.51
N MET A 298 35.14 8.63 -9.42
CA MET A 298 33.71 8.57 -9.76
C MET A 298 32.84 8.16 -8.55
N VAL A 299 33.26 7.15 -7.80
CA VAL A 299 32.51 6.59 -6.66
C VAL A 299 32.45 7.55 -5.47
N LEU A 300 33.42 8.46 -5.33
CA LEU A 300 33.39 9.52 -4.33
C LEU A 300 32.48 10.68 -4.75
N ASP A 301 32.53 11.06 -6.03
CA ASP A 301 31.85 12.22 -6.64
C ASP A 301 30.31 12.23 -6.56
N ALA A 302 29.69 11.06 -6.42
CA ALA A 302 28.23 10.91 -6.48
C ALA A 302 27.40 11.81 -5.52
N LYS A 303 28.03 12.49 -4.54
CA LYS A 303 27.42 13.49 -3.64
C LYS A 303 27.55 14.96 -4.11
N ASP A 304 28.56 15.34 -4.89
CA ASP A 304 28.94 16.74 -5.17
C ASP A 304 28.58 17.22 -6.59
N ARG A 305 27.48 16.69 -7.16
CA ARG A 305 26.95 16.93 -8.53
C ARG A 305 26.70 18.40 -8.93
N ALA A 306 26.97 19.37 -8.05
CA ALA A 306 26.85 20.80 -8.30
C ALA A 306 28.18 21.47 -8.71
N ARG A 307 29.26 20.69 -8.91
CA ARG A 307 30.59 21.15 -9.36
C ARG A 307 31.21 20.15 -10.34
N ASP A 308 32.25 20.57 -11.07
CA ASP A 308 33.09 19.69 -11.91
C ASP A 308 33.93 18.74 -11.04
N GLY A 309 33.29 17.70 -10.49
CA GLY A 309 33.88 16.70 -9.62
C GLY A 309 34.28 15.40 -10.34
N GLY A 310 34.67 14.41 -9.55
CA GLY A 310 35.00 13.05 -10.02
C GLY A 310 36.03 12.98 -11.12
N SER A 311 35.84 12.06 -12.07
CA SER A 311 36.66 11.96 -13.30
C SER A 311 36.72 13.29 -14.06
N ASP A 312 35.64 14.06 -14.03
CA ASP A 312 35.47 15.23 -14.90
C ASP A 312 36.30 16.41 -14.35
N ALA A 313 36.65 16.38 -13.06
CA ALA A 313 37.65 17.21 -12.40
C ALA A 313 39.09 16.97 -12.87
N LEU A 314 39.39 15.82 -13.50
CA LEU A 314 40.68 15.58 -14.17
C LEU A 314 40.64 15.96 -15.65
N ALA A 315 39.46 15.99 -16.27
CA ALA A 315 39.26 16.30 -17.68
C ALA A 315 39.31 17.82 -18.01
N SER A 316 39.61 18.67 -17.03
CA SER A 316 39.96 20.08 -17.28
C SER A 316 41.41 20.17 -17.78
N GLY A 317 41.62 20.79 -18.94
CA GLY A 317 42.89 20.75 -19.68
C GLY A 317 44.11 21.31 -18.95
N ASP A 318 43.90 22.14 -17.93
CA ASP A 318 44.95 22.82 -17.16
C ASP A 318 45.49 21.98 -15.98
N GLN A 319 45.16 20.70 -15.89
CA GLN A 319 45.64 19.79 -14.85
C GLN A 319 47.12 19.42 -15.04
N SER A 320 48.00 20.00 -14.21
CA SER A 320 49.38 19.52 -14.08
C SER A 320 49.43 18.09 -13.50
N PRO A 321 50.45 17.26 -13.83
CA PRO A 321 50.58 15.92 -13.29
C PRO A 321 50.57 15.87 -11.75
N ALA A 322 51.20 16.85 -11.09
CA ALA A 322 51.16 16.97 -9.63
C ALA A 322 49.74 17.22 -9.09
N GLY A 323 48.94 18.07 -9.75
CA GLY A 323 47.55 18.34 -9.36
C GLY A 323 46.63 17.14 -9.57
N ALA A 324 46.77 16.45 -10.70
CA ALA A 324 46.04 15.21 -11.00
C ALA A 324 46.42 14.08 -10.02
N ARG A 325 47.71 13.89 -9.74
CA ARG A 325 48.24 12.95 -8.74
C ARG A 325 47.67 13.23 -7.34
N ALA A 326 47.60 14.50 -6.92
CA ALA A 326 47.04 14.86 -5.62
C ALA A 326 45.54 14.51 -5.50
N LYS A 327 44.74 14.76 -6.54
CA LYS A 327 43.31 14.38 -6.59
C LYS A 327 43.12 12.86 -6.54
N MET A 328 43.89 12.12 -7.35
CA MET A 328 43.84 10.65 -7.36
C MET A 328 44.31 10.05 -6.03
N GLY A 329 45.34 10.62 -5.41
CA GLY A 329 45.82 10.20 -4.09
C GLY A 329 44.80 10.41 -2.98
N ALA A 330 44.11 11.56 -2.97
CA ALA A 330 43.01 11.80 -2.03
C ALA A 330 41.85 10.79 -2.23
N ALA A 331 41.55 10.43 -3.48
CA ALA A 331 40.52 9.45 -3.79
C ALA A 331 40.89 8.02 -3.36
N LEU A 332 42.09 7.54 -3.75
CA LEU A 332 42.59 6.21 -3.38
C LEU A 332 42.75 6.06 -1.86
N ALA A 333 43.28 7.08 -1.16
CA ALA A 333 43.36 7.09 0.29
C ALA A 333 41.98 7.00 0.95
N LYS A 334 40.96 7.67 0.38
CA LYS A 334 39.60 7.58 0.91
C LYS A 334 38.96 6.20 0.66
N VAL A 335 39.19 5.55 -0.49
CA VAL A 335 38.75 4.17 -0.73
C VAL A 335 39.47 3.18 0.20
N THR A 336 40.77 3.37 0.46
CA THR A 336 41.53 2.58 1.44
C THR A 336 40.89 2.66 2.84
N GLU A 337 40.42 3.84 3.27
CA GLU A 337 39.71 3.98 4.54
C GLU A 337 38.31 3.36 4.52
N ASN A 338 37.60 3.44 3.39
CA ASN A 338 36.32 2.76 3.21
C ASN A 338 36.49 1.22 3.27
N ILE A 339 37.60 0.68 2.74
CA ILE A 339 37.97 -0.76 2.86
C ILE A 339 38.16 -1.15 4.33
N ARG A 340 38.86 -0.34 5.14
CA ARG A 340 39.04 -0.60 6.57
C ARG A 340 37.72 -0.54 7.33
N THR A 341 36.85 0.41 6.99
CA THR A 341 35.52 0.57 7.58
C THR A 341 34.64 -0.63 7.24
N ALA A 342 34.50 -0.96 5.95
CA ALA A 342 33.72 -2.10 5.49
C ALA A 342 34.22 -3.44 6.07
N ARG A 343 35.54 -3.63 6.20
CA ARG A 343 36.10 -4.82 6.88
C ARG A 343 35.66 -4.89 8.33
N ARG A 344 35.80 -3.79 9.09
CA ARG A 344 35.34 -3.71 10.48
C ARG A 344 33.83 -3.98 10.57
N ASP A 345 33.03 -3.42 9.67
CA ASP A 345 31.58 -3.63 9.67
C ASP A 345 31.20 -5.09 9.34
N ILE A 346 31.96 -5.81 8.50
CA ILE A 346 31.78 -7.27 8.30
C ILE A 346 32.12 -8.06 9.56
N ASP A 347 33.23 -7.72 10.21
CA ASP A 347 33.75 -8.41 11.40
C ASP A 347 32.84 -8.16 12.64
N ASP A 348 32.40 -6.92 12.84
CA ASP A 348 31.39 -6.50 13.83
C ASP A 348 29.95 -6.94 13.45
N LYS A 349 29.77 -7.55 12.28
CA LYS A 349 28.48 -7.97 11.67
C LYS A 349 27.48 -6.84 11.38
N ARG A 350 27.92 -5.58 11.45
CA ARG A 350 27.16 -4.37 11.06
C ARG A 350 26.85 -4.33 9.57
N LEU A 351 27.79 -4.77 8.72
CA LEU A 351 27.47 -5.09 7.34
C LEU A 351 26.87 -6.50 7.31
N ARG A 352 25.54 -6.55 7.35
CA ARG A 352 24.78 -7.80 7.37
C ARG A 352 24.81 -8.51 6.00
N PHE A 353 24.89 -9.84 6.02
CA PHE A 353 25.31 -10.67 4.87
C PHE A 353 24.29 -10.67 3.72
N GLU A 354 23.00 -10.58 4.03
CA GLU A 354 21.91 -10.49 3.06
C GLU A 354 21.97 -9.19 2.24
N SER A 355 22.70 -8.18 2.71
CA SER A 355 22.97 -6.92 2.00
C SER A 355 24.23 -6.94 1.11
N MET A 356 24.86 -8.10 0.89
CA MET A 356 26.06 -8.28 0.06
C MET A 356 25.74 -9.02 -1.26
N SER A 357 24.81 -8.53 -2.08
CA SER A 357 24.23 -9.35 -3.17
C SER A 357 25.27 -9.77 -4.23
N SER A 358 26.21 -8.88 -4.56
CA SER A 358 27.32 -9.17 -5.48
C SER A 358 28.17 -10.38 -5.04
N VAL A 359 28.33 -10.59 -3.73
CA VAL A 359 29.03 -11.75 -3.19
C VAL A 359 28.15 -13.00 -3.20
N GLN A 360 26.87 -12.86 -2.86
CA GLN A 360 25.90 -13.96 -2.91
C GLN A 360 25.80 -14.54 -4.34
N ASP A 361 25.62 -13.69 -5.35
CA ASP A 361 25.50 -14.14 -6.74
C ASP A 361 26.82 -14.75 -7.27
N LYS A 362 27.98 -14.26 -6.83
CA LYS A 362 29.30 -14.87 -7.13
C LYS A 362 29.43 -16.28 -6.54
N LEU A 363 28.97 -16.50 -5.31
CA LEU A 363 28.90 -17.84 -4.70
C LEU A 363 27.89 -18.73 -5.44
N PHE A 364 26.70 -18.21 -5.76
CA PHE A 364 25.65 -18.92 -6.51
C PHE A 364 26.08 -19.32 -7.93
N GLU A 365 27.03 -18.60 -8.54
CA GLU A 365 27.61 -18.93 -9.85
C GLU A 365 28.78 -19.92 -9.74
N LYS A 366 29.70 -19.72 -8.78
CA LYS A 366 31.05 -20.33 -8.82
C LYS A 366 31.38 -21.30 -7.68
N ASP A 367 30.66 -21.28 -6.56
CA ASP A 367 30.94 -22.22 -5.47
C ASP A 367 30.28 -23.59 -5.69
N LYS A 368 30.97 -24.67 -5.29
CA LYS A 368 30.56 -26.08 -5.48
C LYS A 368 29.43 -26.53 -4.55
N THR A 369 29.07 -25.73 -3.56
CA THR A 369 27.91 -25.91 -2.68
C THR A 369 26.77 -25.00 -3.13
N TRP A 370 27.03 -23.70 -3.27
CA TRP A 370 25.98 -22.68 -3.52
C TRP A 370 25.45 -22.63 -4.96
N SER A 371 26.14 -23.25 -5.92
CA SER A 371 25.59 -23.51 -7.25
C SER A 371 24.59 -24.70 -7.30
N ARG A 372 24.51 -25.55 -6.26
CA ARG A 372 23.56 -26.68 -6.23
C ARG A 372 22.14 -26.17 -6.01
N PRO A 373 21.13 -26.58 -6.81
CA PRO A 373 19.79 -25.99 -6.76
C PRO A 373 19.12 -25.98 -5.38
N PHE A 374 19.32 -27.00 -4.55
CA PHE A 374 18.76 -27.04 -3.20
C PHE A 374 19.42 -26.02 -2.27
N ALA A 375 20.76 -26.02 -2.22
CA ALA A 375 21.53 -25.11 -1.38
C ALA A 375 21.34 -23.65 -1.81
N GLN A 376 21.32 -23.40 -3.13
CA GLN A 376 21.00 -22.10 -3.72
C GLN A 376 19.59 -21.62 -3.33
N GLY A 377 18.59 -22.50 -3.41
CA GLY A 377 17.21 -22.20 -3.02
C GLY A 377 17.08 -21.84 -1.55
N LEU A 378 17.63 -22.69 -0.66
CA LEU A 378 17.58 -22.47 0.80
C LEU A 378 18.36 -21.20 1.22
N ALA A 379 19.48 -20.90 0.55
CA ALA A 379 20.24 -19.67 0.78
C ALA A 379 19.47 -18.42 0.32
N ARG A 380 18.81 -18.44 -0.85
CA ARG A 380 17.97 -17.32 -1.31
C ARG A 380 16.73 -17.12 -0.42
N ASP A 381 16.11 -18.19 0.09
CA ASP A 381 15.09 -18.10 1.14
C ASP A 381 15.66 -17.45 2.42
N TYR A 382 16.83 -17.88 2.87
CA TYR A 382 17.45 -17.36 4.10
C TYR A 382 17.85 -15.89 4.00
N VAL A 383 18.33 -15.43 2.84
CA VAL A 383 18.56 -14.01 2.52
C VAL A 383 17.27 -13.22 2.69
N LYS A 384 16.15 -13.71 2.14
CA LYS A 384 14.84 -13.08 2.27
C LYS A 384 14.34 -13.05 3.72
N GLU A 385 14.32 -14.19 4.40
CA GLU A 385 13.88 -14.30 5.80
C GLU A 385 14.73 -13.40 6.73
N SER A 386 16.05 -13.36 6.52
CA SER A 386 16.97 -12.47 7.27
C SER A 386 16.80 -10.99 6.99
N GLY A 387 16.31 -10.63 5.80
CA GLY A 387 15.94 -9.26 5.44
C GLY A 387 14.61 -8.84 6.07
N GLU A 388 13.61 -9.73 6.04
CA GLU A 388 12.32 -9.49 6.70
C GLU A 388 12.47 -9.38 8.23
N ASP A 389 13.29 -10.23 8.85
CA ASP A 389 13.54 -10.17 10.31
C ASP A 389 14.41 -8.98 10.72
N ALA A 390 15.23 -8.42 9.83
CA ALA A 390 15.95 -7.17 10.08
C ALA A 390 14.99 -6.01 10.36
N ALA A 391 13.99 -5.85 9.49
CA ALA A 391 12.97 -4.82 9.58
C ALA A 391 12.06 -4.95 10.82
N LYS A 392 12.04 -6.15 11.45
CA LYS A 392 11.34 -6.41 12.72
C LYS A 392 12.24 -6.20 13.93
N GLY A 393 13.54 -6.50 13.80
CA GLY A 393 14.51 -6.55 14.91
C GLY A 393 15.07 -5.20 15.37
N ALA A 394 15.11 -4.19 14.49
CA ALA A 394 15.69 -2.85 14.75
C ALA A 394 14.90 -1.97 15.73
N MET A 395 14.13 -2.55 16.66
CA MET A 395 13.15 -1.84 17.50
C MET A 395 13.67 -1.47 18.90
N LEU A 396 14.91 -1.82 19.27
CA LEU A 396 15.44 -1.68 20.64
C LEU A 396 16.95 -1.36 20.67
N VAL A 397 17.36 -0.60 21.71
CA VAL A 397 18.74 -0.16 22.08
C VAL A 397 19.17 1.20 21.47
N GLU A 398 20.17 1.85 22.12
CA GLU A 398 20.33 3.32 22.20
C GLU A 398 21.43 3.97 21.31
N ILE A 399 21.62 5.28 21.52
CA ILE A 399 22.11 6.31 20.58
C ILE A 399 23.62 6.56 20.67
N ALA A 400 24.30 6.82 19.53
CA ALA A 400 25.11 8.04 19.27
C ALA A 400 26.07 7.97 18.07
N LEU A 401 25.74 8.66 16.96
CA LEU A 401 26.50 9.80 16.39
C LEU A 401 25.76 10.39 15.19
N LEU A 402 25.76 11.72 14.99
CA LEU A 402 25.10 12.34 13.82
C LEU A 402 25.89 13.55 13.32
N ALA A 403 26.44 13.46 12.11
CA ALA A 403 27.20 14.54 11.48
C ALA A 403 26.90 14.68 9.98
N ALA A 404 26.52 15.89 9.57
CA ALA A 404 26.53 16.42 8.20
C ALA A 404 25.79 15.63 7.09
N VAL A 405 24.46 15.75 7.05
CA VAL A 405 23.70 15.82 5.78
C VAL A 405 22.72 16.99 5.82
N THR A 406 23.12 18.14 5.29
CA THR A 406 22.27 19.34 5.16
C THR A 406 21.77 19.45 3.73
N ILE A 407 20.54 19.02 3.46
CA ILE A 407 19.95 19.17 2.11
C ILE A 407 19.37 20.58 1.96
N GLY A 408 20.07 21.43 1.20
CA GLY A 408 19.41 22.47 0.41
C GLY A 408 18.94 23.75 1.11
N THR A 409 19.55 24.19 2.21
CA THR A 409 19.42 25.59 2.68
C THR A 409 20.79 26.23 2.89
N ALA A 410 20.92 27.50 2.48
CA ALA A 410 22.10 28.31 2.81
C ALA A 410 22.17 28.55 4.32
N GLY A 411 23.39 28.62 4.87
CA GLY A 411 23.65 28.34 6.28
C GLY A 411 22.89 29.22 7.29
N THR A 412 22.28 28.57 8.28
CA THR A 412 21.89 29.13 9.61
C THR A 412 21.43 28.05 10.59
N ALA A 413 20.87 26.93 10.10
CA ALA A 413 20.19 25.90 10.91
C ALA A 413 21.08 24.96 11.76
N ALA A 414 22.26 25.40 12.21
CA ALA A 414 23.17 24.57 13.00
C ALA A 414 22.68 24.20 14.43
N PRO A 415 22.01 25.09 15.22
CA PRO A 415 21.69 24.78 16.62
C PRO A 415 20.51 23.82 16.82
N LEU A 416 19.58 23.75 15.87
CA LEU A 416 18.23 23.19 16.11
C LEU A 416 18.17 21.65 16.15
N LEU A 417 19.16 20.96 15.59
CA LEU A 417 19.19 19.49 15.54
C LEU A 417 19.53 18.85 16.89
N GLY A 418 20.26 19.54 17.78
CA GLY A 418 20.60 19.03 19.10
C GLY A 418 19.39 18.85 20.03
N ALA A 419 18.33 19.65 19.84
CA ALA A 419 17.14 19.61 20.68
C ALA A 419 16.17 18.45 20.34
N ILE A 420 16.18 17.95 19.11
CA ILE A 420 15.24 16.92 18.63
C ILE A 420 15.68 15.51 19.05
N ILE A 421 16.99 15.28 19.16
CA ILE A 421 17.59 13.96 19.43
C ILE A 421 17.35 13.49 20.88
N GLY A 422 17.06 14.40 21.83
CA GLY A 422 16.99 14.10 23.26
C GLY A 422 15.63 13.69 23.83
N LEU A 423 14.57 13.51 23.02
CA LEU A 423 13.18 13.47 23.53
C LEU A 423 12.24 12.38 22.99
N THR A 424 12.70 11.39 22.20
CA THR A 424 11.81 10.32 21.69
C THR A 424 12.44 8.92 21.73
N SER A 425 11.62 7.91 22.01
CA SER A 425 12.02 6.52 22.30
C SER A 425 12.07 5.58 21.09
N SER A 426 11.89 6.10 19.87
CA SER A 426 11.87 5.31 18.62
C SER A 426 13.03 5.63 17.68
N SER A 427 14.14 6.13 18.23
CA SER A 427 15.36 6.48 17.49
C SER A 427 16.12 5.26 16.95
N ALA A 428 15.94 4.08 17.56
CA ALA A 428 16.62 2.83 17.21
C ALA A 428 16.49 2.44 15.73
N ALA A 429 15.27 2.27 15.21
CA ALA A 429 15.05 1.76 13.86
C ALA A 429 15.67 2.65 12.76
N ALA A 430 15.59 3.97 12.94
CA ALA A 430 16.21 4.93 12.03
C ALA A 430 17.74 4.95 12.18
N ALA A 431 18.27 4.81 13.40
CA ALA A 431 19.70 4.71 13.65
C ALA A 431 20.28 3.43 13.03
N ASP A 432 19.63 2.28 13.20
CA ASP A 432 20.06 1.01 12.63
C ASP A 432 19.94 0.98 11.10
N SER A 433 18.88 1.56 10.52
CA SER A 433 18.80 1.71 9.06
C SER A 433 19.91 2.62 8.53
N TRP A 434 20.25 3.71 9.23
CA TRP A 434 21.39 4.55 8.86
C TRP A 434 22.72 3.84 9.07
N ASN A 435 22.90 3.07 10.15
CA ASN A 435 24.12 2.27 10.39
C ASN A 435 24.31 1.24 9.26
N GLN A 436 23.25 0.50 8.90
CA GLN A 436 23.25 -0.41 7.76
C GLN A 436 23.55 0.35 6.46
N ALA A 437 22.90 1.48 6.19
CA ALA A 437 23.17 2.28 4.98
C ALA A 437 24.59 2.85 4.95
N PHE A 438 25.16 3.27 6.08
CA PHE A 438 26.55 3.72 6.15
C PHE A 438 27.54 2.57 5.95
N ALA A 439 27.28 1.38 6.48
CA ALA A 439 28.09 0.18 6.24
C ALA A 439 27.99 -0.28 4.76
N VAL A 440 26.78 -0.42 4.23
CA VAL A 440 26.49 -0.83 2.85
C VAL A 440 27.06 0.19 1.85
N ARG A 441 26.96 1.49 2.14
CA ARG A 441 27.61 2.56 1.38
C ARG A 441 29.13 2.51 1.48
N SER A 442 29.70 2.27 2.66
CA SER A 442 31.15 2.19 2.83
C SER A 442 31.72 0.99 2.08
N ALA A 443 31.02 -0.14 2.07
CA ALA A 443 31.35 -1.32 1.27
C ALA A 443 31.21 -1.06 -0.25
N GLY A 444 30.12 -0.42 -0.70
CA GLY A 444 29.99 0.01 -2.10
C GLY A 444 31.07 1.01 -2.51
N LYS A 445 31.58 1.82 -1.57
CA LYS A 445 32.73 2.74 -1.75
C LYS A 445 34.09 2.14 -1.41
N ALA A 446 34.18 0.83 -1.16
CA ALA A 446 35.41 0.07 -0.97
C ALA A 446 35.82 -0.71 -2.25
N THR A 447 34.90 -0.82 -3.21
CA THR A 447 35.10 -1.42 -4.53
C THR A 447 36.02 -0.57 -5.41
N VAL A 448 36.94 -1.22 -6.14
CA VAL A 448 37.67 -0.60 -7.28
C VAL A 448 37.57 -1.36 -8.60
N LYS A 449 36.93 -2.54 -8.60
CA LYS A 449 36.51 -3.29 -9.79
C LYS A 449 35.19 -4.00 -9.49
N ASP A 450 34.29 -4.08 -10.47
CA ASP A 450 32.93 -4.61 -10.26
C ASP A 450 32.93 -6.11 -9.87
N GLU A 451 33.89 -6.91 -10.35
CA GLU A 451 34.10 -8.32 -9.97
C GLU A 451 34.47 -8.54 -8.49
N LEU A 452 34.91 -7.46 -7.83
CA LEU A 452 35.31 -7.42 -6.42
C LEU A 452 34.35 -6.53 -5.59
N ALA A 453 33.16 -6.22 -6.13
CA ALA A 453 32.11 -5.55 -5.37
C ALA A 453 31.62 -6.45 -4.24
N ILE A 454 31.53 -5.87 -3.03
CA ILE A 454 30.87 -6.51 -1.88
C ILE A 454 29.35 -6.27 -1.96
N VAL A 455 29.01 -5.05 -2.40
CA VAL A 455 27.69 -4.46 -2.50
C VAL A 455 27.62 -3.78 -3.86
N GLY A 456 26.56 -4.01 -4.63
CA GLY A 456 26.36 -3.31 -5.90
C GLY A 456 26.16 -1.81 -5.68
N THR A 457 26.67 -0.97 -6.59
CA THR A 457 26.52 0.50 -6.48
C THR A 457 25.06 0.95 -6.42
N ALA A 458 24.16 0.26 -7.14
CA ALA A 458 22.72 0.42 -7.05
C ALA A 458 22.15 -0.01 -5.67
N GLN A 459 22.62 -1.13 -5.10
CA GLN A 459 22.21 -1.60 -3.77
C GLN A 459 22.65 -0.61 -2.66
N ALA A 460 23.81 0.04 -2.81
CA ALA A 460 24.25 1.08 -1.89
C ALA A 460 23.41 2.37 -1.98
N ALA A 461 22.92 2.72 -3.16
CA ALA A 461 21.97 3.82 -3.34
C ALA A 461 20.59 3.46 -2.76
N GLU A 462 20.11 2.23 -2.98
CA GLU A 462 18.84 1.74 -2.45
C GLU A 462 18.85 1.67 -0.91
N ALA A 463 19.96 1.24 -0.28
CA ALA A 463 20.08 1.26 1.17
C ALA A 463 20.09 2.69 1.75
N GLU A 464 20.72 3.67 1.09
CA GLU A 464 20.66 5.08 1.50
C GLU A 464 19.26 5.68 1.30
N PHE A 465 18.52 5.24 0.28
CA PHE A 465 17.11 5.58 0.10
C PHE A 465 16.20 4.92 1.15
N GLN A 466 16.41 3.64 1.45
CA GLN A 466 15.64 2.91 2.45
C GLN A 466 15.88 3.48 3.86
N ALA A 467 17.11 3.79 4.26
CA ALA A 467 17.38 4.45 5.55
C ALA A 467 16.75 5.85 5.65
N MET A 468 16.67 6.58 4.53
CA MET A 468 15.92 7.83 4.47
C MET A 468 14.41 7.57 4.63
N MET A 469 13.87 6.53 4.01
CA MET A 469 12.46 6.12 4.14
C MET A 469 12.13 5.56 5.53
N ASP A 470 13.05 4.86 6.19
CA ASP A 470 12.92 4.36 7.57
C ASP A 470 13.03 5.50 8.58
N THR A 471 13.88 6.49 8.33
CA THR A 471 13.91 7.74 9.12
C THR A 471 12.62 8.53 8.95
N ILE A 472 12.12 8.65 7.72
CA ILE A 472 10.80 9.21 7.44
C ILE A 472 9.72 8.39 8.16
N THR A 473 9.84 7.06 8.23
CA THR A 473 8.85 6.18 8.86
C THR A 473 8.90 6.24 10.39
N ALA A 474 10.06 6.31 11.01
CA ALA A 474 10.21 6.56 12.44
C ALA A 474 9.66 7.94 12.83
N LEU A 475 9.91 8.98 12.02
CA LEU A 475 9.26 10.28 12.16
C LEU A 475 7.74 10.20 11.90
N VAL A 476 7.27 9.32 11.02
CA VAL A 476 5.84 9.07 10.81
C VAL A 476 5.22 8.36 12.01
N ASP A 477 5.91 7.44 12.69
CA ASP A 477 5.37 6.69 13.84
C ASP A 477 5.44 7.49 15.16
N VAL A 478 6.47 8.33 15.39
CA VAL A 478 6.47 9.32 16.51
C VAL A 478 5.22 10.20 16.43
N TYR A 479 4.98 10.79 15.27
CA TYR A 479 3.80 11.62 15.00
C TYR A 479 2.57 10.77 14.58
N GLY A 480 2.67 9.44 14.65
CA GLY A 480 1.71 8.44 14.14
C GLY A 480 1.21 7.47 15.21
N ALA A 481 1.61 7.64 16.47
CA ALA A 481 0.81 7.21 17.62
C ALA A 481 -0.63 7.76 17.51
N ALA A 482 -0.83 8.89 16.82
CA ALA A 482 -2.09 9.33 16.23
C ALA A 482 -2.25 8.82 14.78
N LYS A 483 -2.62 7.54 14.62
CA LYS A 483 -2.76 6.83 13.31
C LYS A 483 -4.11 7.16 12.61
N ALA A 484 -4.25 7.15 11.27
CA ALA A 484 -3.31 6.77 10.20
C ALA A 484 -3.70 7.34 8.81
N VAL A 485 -2.77 7.96 8.08
CA VAL A 485 -2.69 7.99 6.60
C VAL A 485 -1.21 8.19 6.20
N ARG A 486 -0.61 7.26 5.44
CA ARG A 486 0.62 7.46 4.61
C ARG A 486 1.06 6.15 3.92
N SER A 487 0.85 6.05 2.61
CA SER A 487 1.54 5.07 1.74
C SER A 487 1.54 5.44 0.24
N ALA A 488 0.79 6.46 -0.20
CA ALA A 488 0.85 7.01 -1.56
C ALA A 488 1.99 8.04 -1.79
N THR A 489 2.73 8.39 -0.74
CA THR A 489 3.60 9.58 -0.66
C THR A 489 4.97 9.46 -1.33
N SER A 490 5.21 8.48 -2.21
CA SER A 490 6.47 8.33 -2.97
C SER A 490 6.34 8.92 -4.38
N LEU A 491 5.40 8.43 -5.19
CA LEU A 491 5.24 8.82 -6.60
C LEU A 491 4.72 10.27 -6.77
N ALA A 492 3.75 10.70 -5.96
CA ALA A 492 3.19 12.06 -6.06
C ALA A 492 4.23 13.18 -5.80
N LYS A 493 5.32 12.88 -5.05
CA LYS A 493 6.42 13.83 -4.83
C LYS A 493 7.20 14.15 -6.10
N VAL A 494 7.31 13.20 -7.04
CA VAL A 494 8.02 13.41 -8.31
C VAL A 494 7.23 14.39 -9.18
N ALA A 495 5.97 14.06 -9.50
CA ALA A 495 5.09 14.93 -10.28
C ALA A 495 4.82 16.31 -9.62
N GLY A 496 4.78 16.36 -8.28
CA GLY A 496 4.64 17.61 -7.52
C GLY A 496 5.88 18.51 -7.61
N LEU A 497 7.08 17.92 -7.64
CA LEU A 497 8.34 18.63 -7.90
C LEU A 497 8.44 19.05 -9.36
N GLU A 498 8.09 18.19 -10.32
CA GLU A 498 8.06 18.50 -11.76
C GLU A 498 7.13 19.67 -12.08
N ALA A 499 5.93 19.72 -11.49
CA ALA A 499 5.01 20.83 -11.70
C ALA A 499 5.53 22.16 -11.13
N LYS A 500 6.20 22.14 -9.96
CA LYS A 500 6.82 23.35 -9.38
C LYS A 500 8.13 23.74 -10.09
N LEU A 501 8.86 22.78 -10.64
CA LEU A 501 9.95 23.02 -11.59
C LEU A 501 9.41 23.67 -12.85
N ALA A 502 8.37 23.12 -13.50
CA ALA A 502 7.77 23.68 -14.71
C ALA A 502 7.28 25.13 -14.51
N ALA A 503 6.64 25.44 -13.38
CA ALA A 503 6.26 26.82 -13.03
C ALA A 503 7.49 27.73 -12.87
N LYS A 504 8.51 27.29 -12.11
CA LYS A 504 9.76 28.05 -11.93
C LYS A 504 10.58 28.18 -13.21
N THR A 505 10.57 27.20 -14.11
CA THR A 505 11.22 27.25 -15.43
C THR A 505 10.47 28.20 -16.37
N LYS A 506 9.13 28.22 -16.35
CA LYS A 506 8.33 29.23 -17.07
C LYS A 506 8.59 30.66 -16.55
N LEU A 507 8.78 30.82 -15.24
CA LEU A 507 9.12 32.11 -14.61
C LEU A 507 10.58 32.54 -14.83
N ALA A 508 11.54 31.61 -14.82
CA ALA A 508 12.92 31.88 -15.24
C ALA A 508 13.00 32.27 -16.72
N ASN A 509 12.18 31.64 -17.56
CA ASN A 509 12.02 31.96 -18.98
C ASN A 509 10.98 33.07 -19.23
N PHE A 510 10.53 33.82 -18.20
CA PHE A 510 9.48 34.83 -18.33
C PHE A 510 9.79 35.87 -19.41
N ALA A 511 11.05 36.29 -19.50
CA ALA A 511 11.52 37.25 -20.49
C ALA A 511 11.44 36.75 -21.95
N THR A 512 11.35 35.45 -22.20
CA THR A 512 11.25 34.86 -23.55
C THR A 512 9.81 34.54 -23.98
N LEU A 513 8.82 34.74 -23.11
CA LEU A 513 7.41 34.60 -23.45
C LEU A 513 6.92 35.83 -24.23
N PRO A 514 5.98 35.68 -25.20
CA PRO A 514 5.34 36.83 -25.84
C PRO A 514 4.48 37.62 -24.82
N PRO A 515 4.21 38.93 -25.04
CA PRO A 515 3.57 39.79 -24.02
C PRO A 515 2.23 39.28 -23.47
N ALA A 516 1.40 38.64 -24.30
CA ALA A 516 0.16 38.02 -23.84
C ALA A 516 0.40 36.84 -22.87
N GLY A 517 1.41 36.01 -23.15
CA GLY A 517 1.84 34.91 -22.28
C GLY A 517 2.51 35.39 -21.00
N GLN A 518 3.29 36.48 -21.06
CA GLN A 518 3.81 37.15 -19.87
C GLN A 518 2.66 37.64 -18.98
N LYS A 519 1.67 38.35 -19.54
CA LYS A 519 0.49 38.82 -18.80
C LYS A 519 -0.29 37.67 -18.17
N GLN A 520 -0.58 36.60 -18.93
CA GLN A 520 -1.34 35.45 -18.44
C GLN A 520 -0.63 34.76 -17.26
N LEU A 521 0.64 34.38 -17.43
CA LEU A 521 1.43 33.69 -16.40
C LEU A 521 1.60 34.57 -15.16
N LEU A 522 1.79 35.88 -15.34
CA LEU A 522 1.97 36.82 -14.24
C LEU A 522 0.68 37.02 -13.44
N THR A 523 -0.48 37.12 -14.11
CA THR A 523 -1.79 37.12 -13.41
C THR A 523 -1.99 35.81 -12.64
N GLU A 524 -1.79 34.65 -13.28
CA GLU A 524 -1.94 33.32 -12.67
C GLU A 524 -1.12 33.18 -11.37
N VAL A 525 0.17 33.55 -11.42
CA VAL A 525 1.08 33.44 -10.28
C VAL A 525 0.77 34.48 -9.19
N VAL A 526 0.45 35.74 -9.54
CA VAL A 526 0.06 36.75 -8.54
C VAL A 526 -1.28 36.41 -7.87
N GLU A 527 -2.20 35.75 -8.59
CA GLU A 527 -3.49 35.37 -8.05
C GLU A 527 -3.43 34.14 -7.13
N ALA A 528 -2.64 33.11 -7.51
CA ALA A 528 -2.49 31.87 -6.75
C ALA A 528 -1.39 31.91 -5.66
N GLU A 529 -0.19 32.39 -5.98
CA GLU A 529 0.99 32.39 -5.09
C GLU A 529 1.30 33.78 -4.48
N GLY A 530 0.57 34.83 -4.88
CA GLY A 530 0.72 36.18 -4.35
C GLY A 530 1.77 37.04 -5.05
N ALA A 531 1.74 38.36 -4.78
CA ALA A 531 2.61 39.33 -5.45
C ALA A 531 4.10 39.06 -5.23
N GLN A 532 4.50 38.58 -4.05
CA GLN A 532 5.91 38.32 -3.74
C GLN A 532 6.46 37.12 -4.53
N ALA A 533 5.67 36.07 -4.77
CA ALA A 533 6.10 34.90 -5.52
C ALA A 533 6.42 35.26 -6.99
N ALA A 534 5.62 36.13 -7.59
CA ALA A 534 5.86 36.66 -8.93
C ALA A 534 7.16 37.49 -9.02
N VAL A 535 7.41 38.38 -8.06
CA VAL A 535 8.66 39.16 -7.96
C VAL A 535 9.88 38.24 -7.85
N LEU A 536 9.84 37.27 -6.92
CA LEU A 536 10.94 36.33 -6.70
C LEU A 536 11.15 35.37 -7.88
N GLY A 537 10.07 34.94 -8.54
CA GLY A 537 10.12 34.00 -9.66
C GLY A 537 10.63 34.62 -10.97
N THR A 538 10.27 35.88 -11.24
CA THR A 538 10.71 36.61 -12.45
C THR A 538 12.04 37.35 -12.28
N GLY A 539 12.51 37.55 -11.04
CA GLY A 539 13.71 38.35 -10.73
C GLY A 539 13.54 39.86 -10.99
N ARG A 540 12.32 40.34 -11.23
CA ARG A 540 11.98 41.75 -11.49
C ARG A 540 11.33 42.40 -10.28
N LYS A 541 11.38 43.73 -10.18
CA LYS A 541 10.70 44.45 -9.10
C LYS A 541 9.20 44.52 -9.36
N ALA A 542 8.41 44.79 -8.32
CA ALA A 542 6.95 44.87 -8.46
C ALA A 542 6.53 45.98 -9.44
N GLU A 543 7.25 47.10 -9.44
CA GLU A 543 7.07 48.25 -10.34
C GLU A 543 7.24 47.87 -11.82
N ASP A 544 8.17 46.95 -12.13
CA ASP A 544 8.43 46.46 -13.49
C ASP A 544 7.34 45.49 -13.99
N LEU A 545 6.57 44.91 -13.06
CA LEU A 545 5.55 43.89 -13.32
C LEU A 545 4.14 44.47 -13.44
N ILE A 546 3.84 45.58 -12.75
CA ILE A 546 2.54 46.30 -12.82
C ILE A 546 2.11 46.64 -14.26
N PRO A 547 2.98 47.15 -15.17
CA PRO A 547 2.59 47.44 -16.55
C PRO A 547 2.20 46.21 -17.37
N ILE A 548 2.72 45.03 -17.00
CA ILE A 548 2.54 43.78 -17.77
C ILE A 548 1.14 43.19 -17.51
N VAL A 549 0.70 43.15 -16.25
CA VAL A 549 -0.70 42.77 -15.93
C VAL A 549 -1.68 43.91 -16.22
N GLY A 550 -1.25 45.15 -16.05
CA GLY A 550 -2.09 46.36 -16.10
C GLY A 550 -2.51 46.79 -14.71
N ARG A 551 -2.30 48.07 -14.38
CA ARG A 551 -2.42 48.64 -13.02
C ARG A 551 -3.80 48.41 -12.39
N ASP A 552 -4.86 48.46 -13.17
CA ASP A 552 -6.24 48.41 -12.70
C ASP A 552 -6.78 46.97 -12.55
N THR A 553 -5.96 45.96 -12.85
CA THR A 553 -6.29 44.55 -12.61
C THR A 553 -6.03 44.15 -11.16
N THR A 554 -6.71 43.10 -10.69
CA THR A 554 -6.47 42.50 -9.35
C THR A 554 -5.00 42.19 -9.10
N ALA A 555 -4.30 41.60 -10.08
CA ALA A 555 -2.86 41.34 -10.00
C ALA A 555 -2.03 42.63 -9.97
N GLY A 556 -2.38 43.64 -10.76
CA GLY A 556 -1.74 44.95 -10.79
C GLY A 556 -1.85 45.68 -9.45
N GLN A 557 -3.01 45.62 -8.80
CA GLN A 557 -3.23 46.21 -7.47
C GLN A 557 -2.47 45.48 -6.36
N ARG A 558 -2.34 44.15 -6.41
CA ARG A 558 -1.50 43.38 -5.45
C ARG A 558 -0.01 43.72 -5.62
N LEU A 559 0.48 43.82 -6.86
CA LEU A 559 1.85 44.27 -7.12
C LEU A 559 2.07 45.74 -6.70
N LEU A 560 1.07 46.61 -6.89
CA LEU A 560 1.13 48.00 -6.42
C LEU A 560 1.17 48.11 -4.89
N ALA A 561 0.43 47.25 -4.17
CA ALA A 561 0.49 47.15 -2.72
C ALA A 561 1.88 46.68 -2.22
N LEU A 562 2.53 45.76 -2.96
CA LEU A 562 3.90 45.31 -2.67
C LEU A 562 4.95 46.41 -2.97
N ALA A 563 4.76 47.19 -4.04
CA ALA A 563 5.59 48.34 -4.40
C ALA A 563 5.41 49.56 -3.48
N GLY A 564 4.26 49.68 -2.81
CA GLY A 564 3.81 50.91 -2.14
C GLY A 564 4.72 51.44 -1.02
N GLY A 565 5.59 50.60 -0.45
CA GLY A 565 6.73 50.98 0.41
C GLY A 565 6.41 51.53 1.81
N ALA A 566 5.30 52.27 2.00
CA ALA A 566 4.92 52.92 3.24
C ALA A 566 3.44 52.63 3.59
N GLY A 567 3.22 51.97 4.73
CA GLY A 567 1.87 51.66 5.25
C GLY A 567 1.36 50.23 5.01
N HIS A 568 2.04 49.46 4.16
CA HIS A 568 1.81 48.02 4.05
C HIS A 568 2.69 47.27 5.06
N ILE A 569 2.08 46.28 5.74
CA ILE A 569 2.78 45.36 6.65
C ILE A 569 3.76 44.49 5.83
N SER A 570 5.02 44.38 6.25
CA SER A 570 5.98 43.60 5.46
C SER A 570 5.69 42.10 5.58
N VAL A 571 6.19 41.31 4.64
CA VAL A 571 6.04 39.84 4.71
C VAL A 571 6.65 39.30 6.00
N LYS A 572 7.78 39.85 6.47
CA LYS A 572 8.41 39.49 7.75
C LYS A 572 7.48 39.75 8.94
N ASP A 573 6.78 40.88 8.93
CA ASP A 573 5.84 41.24 9.99
C ASP A 573 4.58 40.36 9.96
N LEU A 574 4.13 39.93 8.76
CA LEU A 574 3.08 38.93 8.61
C LEU A 574 3.48 37.56 9.17
N GLU A 575 4.76 37.15 9.09
CA GLU A 575 5.21 35.89 9.70
C GLU A 575 5.06 35.91 11.24
N VAL A 576 5.15 37.10 11.85
CA VAL A 576 4.97 37.32 13.30
C VAL A 576 3.49 37.54 13.65
N ALA A 577 2.72 38.25 12.82
CA ALA A 577 1.34 38.61 13.11
C ALA A 577 0.32 37.48 12.86
N LEU A 578 0.49 36.66 11.81
CA LEU A 578 -0.51 35.64 11.44
C LEU A 578 -0.68 34.50 12.48
N PRO A 579 0.37 34.01 13.17
CA PRO A 579 0.21 33.08 14.30
C PRO A 579 -0.47 33.69 15.53
N LEU A 580 -0.59 35.03 15.60
CA LEU A 580 -1.10 35.77 16.75
C LEU A 580 -2.50 36.38 16.51
N LEU A 581 -3.20 36.01 15.43
CA LEU A 581 -4.53 36.56 15.11
C LEU A 581 -5.56 36.37 16.23
N ALA A 582 -5.49 35.26 16.98
CA ALA A 582 -6.36 35.01 18.14
C ALA A 582 -6.12 35.97 19.33
N GLN A 583 -5.09 36.83 19.26
CA GLN A 583 -4.80 37.89 20.22
C GLN A 583 -5.17 39.29 19.69
N LYS A 584 -5.88 39.37 18.56
CA LYS A 584 -6.34 40.60 17.91
C LYS A 584 -7.85 40.72 17.99
N SER A 585 -8.37 41.94 17.88
CA SER A 585 -9.80 42.11 17.62
C SER A 585 -10.15 41.56 16.23
N ALA A 586 -11.39 41.08 16.04
CA ALA A 586 -11.82 40.49 14.76
C ALA A 586 -11.63 41.45 13.57
N ALA A 587 -11.75 42.76 13.79
CA ALA A 587 -11.51 43.79 12.77
C ALA A 587 -10.02 43.93 12.39
N GLU A 588 -9.12 43.91 13.36
CA GLU A 588 -7.67 43.88 13.11
C GLU A 588 -7.24 42.56 12.46
N ALA A 589 -7.77 41.44 12.96
CA ALA A 589 -7.48 40.11 12.44
C ALA A 589 -7.94 39.98 10.98
N GLY A 590 -9.17 40.42 10.67
CA GLY A 590 -9.70 40.48 9.30
C GLY A 590 -8.85 41.36 8.38
N LYS A 591 -8.35 42.51 8.87
CA LYS A 591 -7.44 43.38 8.11
C LYS A 591 -6.08 42.71 7.85
N LEU A 592 -5.50 42.04 8.84
CA LEU A 592 -4.22 41.32 8.71
C LEU A 592 -4.34 40.14 7.73
N VAL A 593 -5.40 39.34 7.83
CA VAL A 593 -5.70 38.27 6.87
C VAL A 593 -5.91 38.83 5.46
N GLN A 594 -6.65 39.92 5.31
CA GLN A 594 -6.82 40.55 4.00
C GLN A 594 -5.48 40.99 3.40
N GLN A 595 -4.63 41.69 4.17
CA GLN A 595 -3.30 42.11 3.72
C GLN A 595 -2.40 40.93 3.36
N SER A 596 -2.48 39.79 4.07
CA SER A 596 -1.70 38.61 3.73
C SER A 596 -2.18 37.90 2.45
N ILE A 597 -3.50 37.82 2.21
CA ILE A 597 -4.02 37.23 0.96
C ILE A 597 -3.53 38.02 -0.25
N ASP A 598 -3.39 39.35 -0.14
CA ASP A 598 -2.90 40.20 -1.22
C ASP A 598 -1.37 40.11 -1.42
N LEU A 599 -0.59 39.99 -0.35
CA LEU A 599 0.89 39.95 -0.41
C LEU A 599 1.47 38.56 -0.71
N ILE A 600 0.98 37.52 -0.02
CA ILE A 600 1.52 36.15 -0.03
C ILE A 600 0.50 35.07 -0.47
N GLY A 601 -0.69 35.49 -0.91
CA GLY A 601 -1.72 34.59 -1.41
C GLY A 601 -2.55 33.88 -0.32
N PRO A 602 -3.70 33.30 -0.71
CA PRO A 602 -4.63 32.64 0.22
C PRO A 602 -4.04 31.36 0.83
N ALA A 603 -3.31 30.57 0.04
CA ALA A 603 -2.62 29.36 0.45
C ALA A 603 -1.64 29.62 1.61
N ASP A 604 -0.73 30.58 1.42
CA ASP A 604 0.33 30.85 2.39
C ASP A 604 -0.17 31.61 3.61
N THR A 605 -1.20 32.45 3.44
CA THR A 605 -2.00 32.99 4.56
C THR A 605 -2.54 31.88 5.45
N LEU A 606 -3.32 30.96 4.87
CA LEU A 606 -4.02 29.91 5.61
C LEU A 606 -3.04 28.93 6.28
N ARG A 607 -1.92 28.64 5.62
CA ARG A 607 -0.79 27.87 6.16
C ARG A 607 -0.16 28.54 7.40
N ARG A 608 -0.01 29.86 7.41
CA ARG A 608 0.62 30.64 8.51
C ARG A 608 -0.31 30.90 9.69
N VAL A 609 -1.63 30.90 9.47
CA VAL A 609 -2.65 30.99 10.52
C VAL A 609 -2.90 29.63 11.22
N GLY A 610 -2.50 28.52 10.59
CA GLY A 610 -2.72 27.17 11.14
C GLY A 610 -4.00 26.49 10.66
N GLY A 611 -4.58 26.94 9.54
CA GLY A 611 -5.74 26.33 8.90
C GLY A 611 -7.10 26.97 9.23
N TRP A 612 -8.14 26.43 8.61
CA TRP A 612 -9.47 27.05 8.51
C TRP A 612 -10.13 27.37 9.85
N GLY A 613 -10.09 26.45 10.81
CA GLY A 613 -10.72 26.65 12.12
C GLY A 613 -10.10 27.80 12.93
N MET A 614 -8.76 27.91 12.93
CA MET A 614 -8.04 29.02 13.58
C MET A 614 -8.37 30.37 12.95
N LEU A 615 -8.53 30.38 11.62
CA LEU A 615 -8.92 31.56 10.85
C LEU A 615 -10.36 31.99 11.17
N GLU A 616 -11.34 31.10 11.07
CA GLU A 616 -12.74 31.38 11.41
C GLU A 616 -12.89 31.91 12.84
N GLN A 617 -12.17 31.29 13.79
CA GLN A 617 -12.18 31.69 15.21
C GLN A 617 -11.63 33.10 15.43
N ALA A 618 -10.63 33.52 14.65
CA ALA A 618 -9.95 34.81 14.84
C ALA A 618 -10.62 35.99 14.12
N VAL A 619 -11.23 35.78 12.94
CA VAL A 619 -11.86 36.87 12.17
C VAL A 619 -13.39 36.88 12.22
N GLY A 620 -14.03 35.76 12.56
CA GLY A 620 -15.48 35.58 12.51
C GLY A 620 -16.00 35.27 11.10
N LYS A 621 -17.03 34.42 11.00
CA LYS A 621 -17.53 33.86 9.73
C LYS A 621 -18.01 34.92 8.72
N GLU A 622 -18.59 36.02 9.21
CA GLU A 622 -19.13 37.11 8.37
C GLU A 622 -18.07 38.12 7.87
N ALA A 623 -16.78 37.93 8.20
CA ALA A 623 -15.74 38.86 7.74
C ALA A 623 -15.51 38.73 6.23
N GLY A 624 -15.38 39.85 5.51
CA GLY A 624 -15.15 39.85 4.05
C GLY A 624 -13.91 39.07 3.59
N ALA A 625 -12.90 38.93 4.46
CA ALA A 625 -11.74 38.07 4.22
C ALA A 625 -12.09 36.57 4.19
N MET A 626 -13.07 36.12 5.00
CA MET A 626 -13.61 34.76 4.94
C MET A 626 -14.31 34.51 3.62
N ALA A 627 -15.17 35.42 3.16
CA ALA A 627 -15.89 35.27 1.88
C ALA A 627 -14.93 35.10 0.69
N ARG A 628 -13.81 35.85 0.68
CA ARG A 628 -12.76 35.73 -0.34
C ARG A 628 -11.99 34.39 -0.25
N LEU A 629 -11.72 33.91 0.96
CA LEU A 629 -11.10 32.60 1.18
C LEU A 629 -12.05 31.44 0.89
N GLU A 630 -13.35 31.59 1.13
CA GLU A 630 -14.38 30.57 0.87
C GLU A 630 -14.64 30.42 -0.62
N ALA A 631 -14.65 31.52 -1.38
CA ALA A 631 -14.69 31.48 -2.83
C ALA A 631 -13.48 30.76 -3.44
N TRP A 632 -12.27 31.05 -2.92
CA TRP A 632 -11.04 30.35 -3.31
C TRP A 632 -11.12 28.85 -2.97
N ARG A 633 -11.45 28.51 -1.72
CA ARG A 633 -11.63 27.14 -1.21
C ARG A 633 -12.66 26.36 -2.04
N SER A 634 -13.79 26.97 -2.36
CA SER A 634 -14.84 26.39 -3.23
C SER A 634 -14.29 26.08 -4.62
N GLY A 635 -13.57 27.03 -5.24
CA GLY A 635 -12.89 26.81 -6.51
C GLY A 635 -11.83 25.70 -6.46
N LEU A 636 -11.22 25.43 -5.31
CA LEU A 636 -10.37 24.25 -5.12
C LEU A 636 -11.21 22.96 -5.04
N ILE A 637 -12.31 22.97 -4.27
CA ILE A 637 -13.23 21.84 -4.10
C ILE A 637 -13.85 21.44 -5.45
N ASP A 638 -14.21 22.39 -6.31
CA ASP A 638 -14.77 22.11 -7.64
C ASP A 638 -13.74 21.43 -8.56
N GLN A 639 -12.48 21.89 -8.56
CA GLN A 639 -11.39 21.25 -9.30
C GLN A 639 -11.08 19.84 -8.76
N ALA A 640 -11.17 19.65 -7.44
CA ALA A 640 -11.09 18.33 -6.81
C ALA A 640 -12.26 17.43 -7.22
N GLY A 641 -13.49 17.98 -7.30
CA GLY A 641 -14.68 17.29 -7.78
C GLY A 641 -14.58 16.86 -9.25
N GLN A 642 -14.04 17.70 -10.12
CA GLN A 642 -13.74 17.35 -11.51
C GLN A 642 -12.69 16.23 -11.59
N THR A 643 -11.66 16.28 -10.74
CA THR A 643 -10.63 15.22 -10.64
C THR A 643 -11.22 13.89 -10.15
N LEU A 644 -12.18 13.93 -9.22
CA LEU A 644 -12.94 12.76 -8.76
C LEU A 644 -13.89 12.20 -9.83
N GLY A 645 -14.40 13.04 -10.73
CA GLY A 645 -15.16 12.60 -11.89
C GLY A 645 -14.30 11.95 -12.98
N ALA A 646 -13.05 12.39 -13.12
CA ALA A 646 -12.12 11.88 -14.11
C ALA A 646 -11.42 10.56 -13.71
N ALA A 647 -11.26 10.30 -12.41
CA ALA A 647 -10.62 9.09 -11.89
C ALA A 647 -11.42 8.46 -10.74
N SER A 648 -11.77 7.17 -10.90
CA SER A 648 -12.51 6.40 -9.88
C SER A 648 -11.59 5.76 -8.83
N GLY A 649 -12.14 5.22 -7.74
CA GLY A 649 -11.37 4.51 -6.71
C GLY A 649 -10.36 5.40 -5.97
N LYS A 650 -9.36 4.82 -5.29
CA LYS A 650 -8.38 5.57 -4.46
C LYS A 650 -7.58 6.57 -5.27
N GLU A 651 -7.36 6.30 -6.54
CA GLU A 651 -6.67 7.19 -7.48
C GLU A 651 -7.43 8.53 -7.58
N GLY A 652 -8.76 8.51 -7.61
CA GLY A 652 -9.62 9.71 -7.55
C GLY A 652 -9.33 10.62 -6.36
N VAL A 653 -9.48 10.14 -5.12
CA VAL A 653 -9.18 10.97 -3.92
C VAL A 653 -7.69 11.19 -3.73
N SER A 654 -6.81 10.31 -4.19
CA SER A 654 -5.37 10.60 -4.14
C SER A 654 -5.04 11.78 -5.05
N ALA A 655 -5.47 11.76 -6.31
CA ALA A 655 -5.31 12.86 -7.26
C ALA A 655 -6.00 14.14 -6.77
N ALA A 656 -7.23 14.05 -6.26
CA ALA A 656 -7.96 15.20 -5.73
C ALA A 656 -7.29 15.79 -4.47
N ARG A 657 -6.80 14.95 -3.55
CA ARG A 657 -6.05 15.40 -2.36
C ARG A 657 -4.70 16.01 -2.74
N SER A 658 -3.96 15.39 -3.68
CA SER A 658 -2.72 15.95 -4.22
C SER A 658 -2.96 17.28 -4.94
N LEU A 659 -4.08 17.43 -5.66
CA LEU A 659 -4.47 18.67 -6.32
C LEU A 659 -4.81 19.76 -5.29
N LEU A 660 -5.65 19.46 -4.30
CA LEU A 660 -5.97 20.39 -3.22
C LEU A 660 -4.72 20.79 -2.42
N ALA A 661 -3.79 19.86 -2.18
CA ALA A 661 -2.54 20.13 -1.47
C ALA A 661 -1.62 21.06 -2.29
N LYS A 662 -1.50 20.78 -3.60
CA LYS A 662 -0.75 21.58 -4.57
C LYS A 662 -1.30 23.01 -4.66
N LEU A 663 -2.61 23.17 -4.85
CA LEU A 663 -3.28 24.47 -5.00
C LEU A 663 -3.45 25.22 -3.67
N GLY A 664 -3.66 24.48 -2.58
CA GLY A 664 -3.78 25.00 -1.22
C GLY A 664 -2.44 25.36 -0.56
N GLY A 665 -1.31 25.02 -1.18
CA GLY A 665 0.04 25.26 -0.64
C GLY A 665 0.40 24.43 0.61
N MET A 666 -0.36 23.37 0.89
CA MET A 666 -0.28 22.58 2.13
C MET A 666 0.27 21.18 1.87
N PRO A 667 0.84 20.49 2.89
CA PRO A 667 1.05 19.05 2.84
C PRO A 667 -0.28 18.30 2.65
N GLU A 668 -0.30 17.23 1.86
CA GLU A 668 -1.50 16.38 1.64
C GLU A 668 -2.13 15.87 2.94
N GLY A 669 -1.30 15.49 3.92
CA GLY A 669 -1.77 15.04 5.23
C GLY A 669 -2.32 16.16 6.14
N ALA A 670 -2.27 17.42 5.68
CA ALA A 670 -2.78 18.59 6.39
C ALA A 670 -3.82 19.37 5.60
N VAL A 671 -4.01 19.11 4.29
CA VAL A 671 -4.91 19.91 3.44
C VAL A 671 -6.37 19.80 3.84
N GLU A 672 -6.81 18.63 4.31
CA GLU A 672 -8.19 18.42 4.78
C GLU A 672 -8.48 19.25 6.03
N THR A 673 -7.65 19.16 7.07
CA THR A 673 -7.76 20.02 8.27
C THR A 673 -7.54 21.50 7.94
N GLY A 674 -6.58 21.81 7.06
CA GLY A 674 -6.17 23.16 6.71
C GLY A 674 -7.20 23.93 5.88
N LEU A 675 -7.91 23.25 4.97
CA LEU A 675 -9.07 23.78 4.24
C LEU A 675 -10.41 23.49 4.95
N GLY A 676 -10.43 22.80 6.09
CA GLY A 676 -11.67 22.44 6.81
C GLY A 676 -12.61 21.52 6.02
N ILE A 677 -12.07 20.56 5.26
CA ILE A 677 -12.82 19.65 4.38
C ILE A 677 -12.47 18.19 4.69
N LEU A 678 -13.24 17.25 4.15
CA LEU A 678 -13.00 15.80 4.26
C LEU A 678 -13.06 15.15 2.87
N LEU A 679 -12.00 14.48 2.45
CA LEU A 679 -11.96 13.67 1.23
C LEU A 679 -11.85 12.19 1.58
N THR A 680 -12.80 11.39 1.11
CA THR A 680 -12.83 9.95 1.37
C THR A 680 -13.26 9.17 0.13
N VAL A 681 -12.47 8.15 -0.21
CA VAL A 681 -12.82 7.16 -1.24
C VAL A 681 -13.46 5.94 -0.63
N MET A 682 -14.29 5.34 -1.45
CA MET A 682 -14.82 4.00 -1.32
C MET A 682 -14.38 3.18 -2.53
N GLU A 683 -13.70 2.06 -2.29
CA GLU A 683 -13.43 1.06 -3.32
C GLU A 683 -14.31 -0.17 -3.13
N ASN A 684 -14.78 -0.72 -4.24
CA ASN A 684 -15.54 -1.95 -4.30
C ASN A 684 -14.69 -3.03 -4.98
N THR A 685 -13.93 -3.79 -4.19
CA THR A 685 -13.04 -4.85 -4.68
C THR A 685 -13.76 -6.20 -4.70
N GLY A 686 -14.54 -6.43 -5.76
CA GLY A 686 -14.94 -7.77 -6.17
C GLY A 686 -13.73 -8.53 -6.74
N ALA A 687 -13.72 -9.85 -6.60
CA ALA A 687 -12.70 -10.70 -7.22
C ALA A 687 -12.88 -10.75 -8.75
N GLU A 688 -11.82 -11.08 -9.47
CA GLU A 688 -11.86 -11.33 -10.91
C GLU A 688 -12.71 -12.59 -11.21
N THR A 689 -13.96 -12.39 -11.65
CA THR A 689 -14.70 -13.43 -12.38
C THR A 689 -14.33 -13.38 -13.86
N PRO A 690 -14.13 -14.54 -14.52
CA PRO A 690 -13.92 -14.60 -15.97
C PRO A 690 -15.14 -14.03 -16.71
N ALA A 691 -14.90 -13.55 -17.94
CA ALA A 691 -15.76 -12.59 -18.64
C ALA A 691 -17.08 -13.13 -19.24
N THR A 692 -17.93 -13.76 -18.42
CA THR A 692 -19.32 -14.13 -18.75
C THR A 692 -20.27 -13.90 -17.56
N SER A 693 -20.36 -12.66 -17.07
CA SER A 693 -21.37 -12.27 -16.06
C SER A 693 -21.80 -10.82 -16.25
N ALA A 694 -22.97 -10.62 -16.85
CA ALA A 694 -23.63 -9.31 -16.89
C ALA A 694 -24.43 -9.07 -15.59
N VAL A 695 -24.69 -7.79 -15.29
CA VAL A 695 -25.55 -7.30 -14.18
C VAL A 695 -24.96 -7.37 -12.76
N GLY A 696 -24.27 -6.30 -12.38
CA GLY A 696 -24.39 -5.64 -11.06
C GLY A 696 -24.12 -6.49 -9.80
N SER A 697 -22.85 -6.57 -9.38
CA SER A 697 -22.40 -7.32 -8.20
C SER A 697 -22.73 -6.66 -6.84
N TYR A 698 -24.01 -6.62 -6.48
CA TYR A 698 -24.46 -6.45 -5.10
C TYR A 698 -25.30 -7.66 -4.68
N GLY A 699 -24.68 -8.57 -3.92
CA GLY A 699 -25.28 -9.81 -3.42
C GLY A 699 -24.53 -11.08 -3.84
N GLN A 700 -23.34 -11.30 -3.28
CA GLN A 700 -22.81 -12.65 -3.04
C GLN A 700 -22.70 -12.87 -1.52
N SER A 701 -22.98 -14.04 -0.96
CA SER A 701 -23.26 -15.33 -1.62
C SER A 701 -24.77 -15.66 -1.67
N PRO A 702 -25.25 -16.50 -2.61
CA PRO A 702 -26.40 -17.35 -2.34
C PRO A 702 -26.12 -18.27 -1.12
N ILE A 703 -27.15 -18.84 -0.50
CA ILE A 703 -26.97 -19.77 0.62
C ILE A 703 -26.48 -21.11 0.08
N ASP A 704 -25.18 -21.35 0.20
CA ASP A 704 -24.56 -22.68 0.21
C ASP A 704 -24.31 -23.07 1.67
N LEU A 705 -24.71 -24.28 2.04
CA LEU A 705 -24.66 -24.76 3.43
C LEU A 705 -23.35 -25.51 3.76
N ASP A 706 -22.68 -26.07 2.76
CA ASP A 706 -21.43 -26.81 2.94
C ASP A 706 -20.24 -25.84 2.99
N GLU A 707 -20.27 -24.77 2.17
CA GLU A 707 -19.23 -23.72 2.21
C GLU A 707 -19.25 -22.92 3.53
N ALA A 708 -20.39 -22.87 4.21
CA ALA A 708 -20.55 -22.17 5.49
C ALA A 708 -19.70 -22.80 6.61
N ALA A 709 -19.55 -24.13 6.61
CA ALA A 709 -18.70 -24.84 7.57
C ALA A 709 -17.21 -24.58 7.30
N THR A 710 -16.78 -24.63 6.04
CA THR A 710 -15.37 -24.52 5.64
C THR A 710 -14.81 -23.11 5.85
N ARG A 711 -15.60 -22.06 5.59
CA ARG A 711 -15.14 -20.65 5.67
C ARG A 711 -14.77 -20.19 7.08
N LEU A 712 -15.19 -20.89 8.14
CA LEU A 712 -14.93 -20.50 9.54
C LEU A 712 -13.45 -20.64 9.94
N ALA A 713 -12.72 -21.57 9.33
CA ALA A 713 -11.33 -21.87 9.70
C ALA A 713 -10.27 -20.87 9.14
N ALA A 714 -10.64 -20.04 8.15
CA ALA A 714 -9.66 -19.45 7.22
C ALA A 714 -9.42 -17.93 7.33
N LYS A 715 -10.06 -17.20 8.27
CA LYS A 715 -10.03 -15.72 8.28
C LYS A 715 -9.37 -15.06 9.51
N LYS A 716 -8.08 -14.78 9.41
CA LYS A 716 -7.40 -13.66 10.09
C LYS A 716 -7.02 -12.60 9.05
N GLY A 717 -7.68 -11.43 9.03
CA GLY A 717 -7.39 -10.39 8.04
C GLY A 717 -8.19 -9.08 8.17
N VAL A 718 -7.55 -7.97 7.79
CA VAL A 718 -8.02 -6.57 7.73
C VAL A 718 -9.34 -6.43 6.96
N ALA A 719 -10.47 -6.09 7.60
CA ALA A 719 -11.07 -4.74 7.68
C ALA A 719 -11.50 -4.08 6.35
N GLN A 720 -12.82 -4.07 6.10
CA GLN A 720 -13.52 -3.23 5.10
C GLN A 720 -14.74 -2.55 5.75
N ARG A 721 -15.23 -1.45 5.14
CA ARG A 721 -16.43 -0.66 5.53
C ARG A 721 -17.02 -0.01 4.28
N GLN A 722 -18.34 0.27 4.24
CA GLN A 722 -18.98 0.90 3.07
C GLN A 722 -19.85 2.15 3.40
N MET A 723 -19.27 3.35 3.39
CA MET A 723 -20.01 4.62 3.33
C MET A 723 -20.41 4.96 1.88
N ILE A 724 -21.65 4.66 1.50
CA ILE A 724 -22.22 5.00 0.20
C ILE A 724 -22.53 6.51 0.17
N ILE A 725 -21.66 7.32 -0.44
CA ILE A 725 -22.07 8.58 -1.07
C ILE A 725 -22.54 8.21 -2.48
N GLY A 726 -23.63 8.83 -2.96
CA GLY A 726 -24.10 8.65 -4.33
C GLY A 726 -23.62 9.74 -5.29
N PRO A 727 -22.56 9.52 -6.08
CA PRO A 727 -22.22 10.35 -7.23
C PRO A 727 -23.07 10.01 -8.47
N ASN A 728 -23.64 8.79 -8.51
CA ASN A 728 -24.29 8.23 -9.70
C ASN A 728 -25.81 8.22 -9.59
N SER A 729 -26.38 8.09 -8.38
CA SER A 729 -27.80 8.37 -8.20
C SER A 729 -28.12 9.83 -8.53
N PRO A 730 -29.20 10.11 -9.29
CA PRO A 730 -29.69 11.47 -9.40
C PRO A 730 -30.06 11.99 -7.99
N PRO A 731 -29.86 13.27 -7.68
CA PRO A 731 -30.30 13.82 -6.40
C PRO A 731 -31.80 13.61 -6.19
N LEU A 732 -32.23 13.51 -4.92
CA LEU A 732 -33.66 13.35 -4.59
C LEU A 732 -34.50 14.45 -5.26
N PRO A 733 -35.79 14.21 -5.55
CA PRO A 733 -36.69 15.23 -6.09
C PRO A 733 -36.97 16.41 -5.13
N LEU A 734 -36.33 16.45 -3.96
CA LEU A 734 -36.32 17.56 -3.01
C LEU A 734 -35.02 18.37 -3.16
N THR A 735 -35.06 19.70 -2.99
CA THR A 735 -33.82 20.48 -2.81
C THR A 735 -33.14 20.16 -1.48
N GLU A 736 -31.86 20.49 -1.31
CA GLU A 736 -31.18 20.31 -0.02
C GLU A 736 -31.92 21.03 1.13
N HIS A 737 -32.44 22.25 0.88
CA HIS A 737 -33.27 22.98 1.83
C HIS A 737 -34.61 22.27 2.15
N GLN A 738 -35.24 21.60 1.18
CA GLN A 738 -36.44 20.78 1.44
C GLN A 738 -36.11 19.51 2.23
N LEU A 739 -35.02 18.82 1.89
CA LEU A 739 -34.54 17.62 2.59
C LEU A 739 -34.18 17.93 4.07
N ASN A 740 -33.69 19.14 4.32
CA ASN A 740 -33.38 19.66 5.66
C ASN A 740 -34.60 20.05 6.50
N ARG A 741 -35.82 20.04 5.92
CA ARG A 741 -37.06 20.50 6.58
C ARG A 741 -38.14 19.42 6.76
N LEU A 742 -37.86 18.19 6.34
CA LEU A 742 -38.73 17.04 6.61
C LEU A 742 -38.77 16.72 8.11
N SER A 743 -39.83 16.07 8.58
CA SER A 743 -39.80 15.31 9.84
C SER A 743 -38.97 14.02 9.71
N HIS A 744 -38.73 13.32 10.83
CA HIS A 744 -38.01 12.04 10.82
C HIS A 744 -38.77 10.98 10.00
N GLU A 745 -40.09 10.96 10.15
CA GLU A 745 -41.04 10.08 9.47
C GLU A 745 -41.15 10.44 7.97
N GLU A 746 -41.19 11.73 7.63
CA GLU A 746 -41.19 12.19 6.24
C GLU A 746 -39.87 11.86 5.53
N PHE A 747 -38.72 12.05 6.22
CA PHE A 747 -37.42 11.66 5.70
C PHE A 747 -37.38 10.15 5.44
N GLU A 748 -37.79 9.34 6.40
CA GLU A 748 -37.83 7.88 6.24
C GLU A 748 -38.76 7.44 5.10
N GLU A 749 -39.98 7.95 5.02
CA GLU A 749 -40.93 7.65 3.94
C GLU A 749 -40.35 8.00 2.55
N VAL A 750 -39.66 9.13 2.43
CA VAL A 750 -38.96 9.52 1.19
C VAL A 750 -37.81 8.57 0.86
N ILE A 751 -36.97 8.18 1.83
CA ILE A 751 -35.88 7.23 1.60
C ILE A 751 -36.41 5.83 1.28
N ARG A 752 -37.40 5.32 2.03
CA ARG A 752 -38.03 4.00 1.82
C ARG A 752 -38.69 3.91 0.45
N ARG A 753 -39.38 4.96 -0.01
CA ARG A 753 -39.85 5.06 -1.41
C ARG A 753 -38.70 5.06 -2.40
N ALA A 754 -37.66 5.86 -2.18
CA ALA A 754 -36.49 5.91 -3.07
C ALA A 754 -35.80 4.53 -3.20
N ILE A 755 -35.67 3.77 -2.11
CA ILE A 755 -35.19 2.37 -2.12
C ILE A 755 -36.16 1.46 -2.90
N ALA A 756 -37.47 1.55 -2.66
CA ALA A 756 -38.49 0.76 -3.34
C ALA A 756 -38.62 1.06 -4.85
N TYR A 757 -38.21 2.25 -5.30
CA TYR A 757 -38.06 2.62 -6.72
C TYR A 757 -36.67 2.32 -7.30
N GLY A 758 -35.69 1.91 -6.49
CA GLY A 758 -34.33 1.61 -6.93
C GLY A 758 -33.48 2.86 -7.22
N HIS A 759 -33.84 4.02 -6.66
CA HIS A 759 -33.14 5.29 -6.82
C HIS A 759 -31.63 5.16 -6.52
N PHE A 760 -31.29 4.45 -5.44
CA PHE A 760 -29.92 4.20 -4.96
C PHE A 760 -29.22 2.99 -5.61
N ALA A 761 -29.78 2.41 -6.68
CA ALA A 761 -29.20 1.22 -7.32
C ALA A 761 -27.84 1.51 -7.98
N GLY A 762 -27.62 2.73 -8.47
CA GLY A 762 -26.34 3.18 -9.02
C GLY A 762 -25.21 3.25 -7.98
N ASP A 763 -25.56 3.37 -6.69
CA ASP A 763 -24.62 3.40 -5.57
C ASP A 763 -24.61 2.06 -4.78
N GLY A 764 -25.33 1.05 -5.28
CA GLY A 764 -25.26 -0.32 -4.76
C GLY A 764 -26.29 -0.73 -3.72
N LEU A 765 -27.35 0.07 -3.52
CA LEU A 765 -28.50 -0.35 -2.72
C LEU A 765 -29.63 -0.74 -3.68
N PRO A 766 -29.79 -2.04 -3.99
CA PRO A 766 -30.69 -2.46 -5.06
C PRO A 766 -32.16 -2.28 -4.68
N ARG A 767 -33.02 -2.20 -5.69
CA ARG A 767 -34.47 -2.09 -5.51
C ARG A 767 -35.01 -3.21 -4.61
N MET A 768 -35.64 -2.85 -3.50
CA MET A 768 -36.12 -3.78 -2.48
C MET A 768 -37.32 -3.20 -1.71
N SER A 769 -38.17 -4.06 -1.13
CA SER A 769 -39.12 -3.61 -0.11
C SER A 769 -38.36 -3.36 1.20
N VAL A 770 -38.70 -2.29 1.93
CA VAL A 770 -38.21 -2.09 3.30
C VAL A 770 -39.40 -2.15 4.23
N LEU A 771 -39.42 -3.17 5.10
CA LEU A 771 -40.43 -3.32 6.13
C LEU A 771 -40.16 -2.30 7.24
N GLU A 772 -41.18 -1.51 7.59
CA GLU A 772 -41.15 -0.66 8.79
C GLU A 772 -41.32 -1.53 10.03
N LEU A 773 -40.34 -1.58 10.93
CA LEU A 773 -40.34 -2.46 12.10
C LEU A 773 -40.41 -1.67 13.40
N LYS A 774 -41.44 -0.83 13.55
CA LYS A 774 -41.69 0.04 14.71
C LYS A 774 -41.21 -0.58 16.03
N ASN A 775 -40.22 0.08 16.61
CA ASN A 775 -39.62 -0.21 17.90
C ASN A 775 -39.25 1.14 18.53
N HIS A 776 -39.00 1.16 19.83
CA HIS A 776 -38.57 2.33 20.61
C HIS A 776 -39.64 3.45 20.71
N GLY A 777 -40.12 3.71 21.94
CA GLY A 777 -40.88 4.93 22.27
C GLY A 777 -40.00 6.19 22.34
N GLY A 778 -38.97 6.28 21.51
CA GLY A 778 -37.88 7.27 21.61
C GLY A 778 -37.80 8.28 20.46
N GLY A 779 -38.60 8.15 19.39
CA GLY A 779 -38.78 9.19 18.36
C GLY A 779 -37.54 9.63 17.56
N HIS A 780 -36.44 8.87 17.59
CA HIS A 780 -35.11 9.30 17.11
C HIS A 780 -34.46 8.31 16.13
N GLY A 781 -35.29 7.67 15.32
CA GLY A 781 -34.89 6.74 14.26
C GLY A 781 -35.85 5.55 14.17
N LEU A 782 -36.08 5.08 12.95
CA LEU A 782 -36.84 3.87 12.67
C LEU A 782 -35.95 2.83 12.01
N ASP A 783 -36.20 1.58 12.39
CA ASP A 783 -35.44 0.40 12.01
C ASP A 783 -36.27 -0.45 11.05
N GLY A 784 -35.62 -1.10 10.09
CA GLY A 784 -36.32 -1.90 9.09
C GLY A 784 -35.54 -3.12 8.59
N ILE A 785 -36.27 -4.05 7.97
CA ILE A 785 -35.67 -5.15 7.21
C ILE A 785 -35.92 -4.89 5.72
N GLY A 786 -34.83 -4.85 4.95
CA GLY A 786 -34.89 -4.85 3.49
C GLY A 786 -35.02 -6.26 2.95
N LEU A 787 -36.01 -6.48 2.09
CA LEU A 787 -36.25 -7.73 1.37
C LEU A 787 -36.15 -7.50 -0.14
N ARG A 788 -35.20 -8.15 -0.81
CA ARG A 788 -35.14 -8.24 -2.27
C ARG A 788 -35.14 -9.68 -2.72
N ARG A 789 -36.18 -10.09 -3.44
CA ARG A 789 -36.20 -11.37 -4.12
C ARG A 789 -35.36 -11.34 -5.40
N ARG A 790 -34.59 -12.39 -5.65
CA ARG A 790 -33.90 -12.70 -6.91
C ARG A 790 -34.21 -14.14 -7.28
N GLU A 791 -35.28 -14.38 -8.04
CA GLU A 791 -35.76 -15.73 -8.42
C GLU A 791 -35.96 -16.69 -7.23
N ASN A 792 -34.93 -17.51 -6.95
CA ASN A 792 -34.82 -18.49 -5.89
C ASN A 792 -33.98 -18.03 -4.68
N LEU A 793 -33.57 -16.76 -4.61
CA LEU A 793 -32.84 -16.14 -3.50
C LEU A 793 -33.64 -14.97 -2.91
N VAL A 794 -33.33 -14.62 -1.66
CA VAL A 794 -33.77 -13.37 -1.04
C VAL A 794 -32.55 -12.71 -0.40
N ASP A 795 -32.22 -11.49 -0.85
CA ASP A 795 -31.21 -10.65 -0.22
C ASP A 795 -31.86 -9.95 0.99
N LEU A 796 -31.23 -10.08 2.17
CA LEU A 796 -31.68 -9.47 3.42
C LEU A 796 -30.78 -8.30 3.79
N TYR A 797 -31.38 -7.18 4.19
CA TYR A 797 -30.69 -5.99 4.69
C TYR A 797 -31.29 -5.57 6.03
N LYS A 798 -30.49 -4.94 6.89
CA LYS A 798 -30.97 -4.21 8.07
C LYS A 798 -30.88 -2.72 7.76
N PHE A 799 -31.89 -1.93 8.11
CA PHE A 799 -31.88 -0.48 7.92
C PHE A 799 -32.03 0.25 9.23
N GLU A 800 -31.43 1.44 9.27
CA GLU A 800 -31.66 2.44 10.31
C GLU A 800 -31.65 3.84 9.69
N PHE A 801 -32.74 4.58 9.83
CA PHE A 801 -32.88 5.91 9.26
C PHE A 801 -32.63 6.98 10.34
N LYS A 802 -31.55 7.76 10.18
CA LYS A 802 -31.17 8.83 11.10
C LYS A 802 -31.21 10.19 10.38
N GLN A 803 -32.32 10.91 10.52
CA GLN A 803 -32.30 12.34 10.21
C GLN A 803 -31.54 13.06 11.33
N VAL A 804 -30.45 13.76 11.00
CA VAL A 804 -29.68 14.56 11.96
C VAL A 804 -29.98 16.02 11.68
N THR A 805 -30.73 16.70 12.55
CA THR A 805 -30.91 18.16 12.52
C THR A 805 -29.69 18.85 13.13
N SER A 806 -29.61 20.17 13.12
CA SER A 806 -28.49 20.92 13.73
C SER A 806 -28.46 20.81 15.26
N ASP A 807 -29.62 20.58 15.88
CA ASP A 807 -29.84 20.88 17.30
C ASP A 807 -29.92 19.61 18.17
N ILE A 808 -30.15 18.45 17.53
CA ILE A 808 -30.23 17.13 18.18
C ILE A 808 -29.48 16.12 17.30
N ALA A 809 -28.43 15.51 17.84
CA ALA A 809 -27.74 14.38 17.23
C ALA A 809 -28.31 13.05 17.79
N PRO A 810 -29.21 12.34 17.08
CA PRO A 810 -29.84 11.13 17.59
C PRO A 810 -28.81 10.02 17.79
N SER A 811 -28.75 9.46 18.99
CA SER A 811 -27.85 8.36 19.28
C SER A 811 -28.33 7.02 18.70
N LEU A 812 -27.41 6.27 18.11
CA LEU A 812 -27.51 4.81 18.00
C LEU A 812 -27.32 4.24 19.42
N ASP A 813 -28.31 3.50 19.94
CA ASP A 813 -28.30 3.14 21.37
C ASP A 813 -27.30 2.01 21.66
N MET A 814 -26.47 2.24 22.68
CA MET A 814 -25.38 1.36 23.10
C MET A 814 -25.56 0.81 24.52
N ARG A 815 -26.66 1.13 25.22
CA ARG A 815 -26.83 0.81 26.65
C ARG A 815 -27.62 -0.48 26.90
N ALA A 816 -26.85 -1.57 27.05
CA ALA A 816 -27.25 -2.88 27.61
C ALA A 816 -28.35 -3.67 26.85
N ALA A 817 -28.12 -4.98 26.69
CA ALA A 817 -29.08 -5.99 26.20
C ALA A 817 -29.80 -5.77 24.84
N GLY A 818 -29.54 -4.67 24.10
CA GLY A 818 -30.31 -4.32 22.90
C GLY A 818 -29.55 -3.62 21.77
N VAL A 819 -28.23 -3.87 21.61
CA VAL A 819 -27.41 -3.22 20.55
C VAL A 819 -28.09 -3.34 19.18
N GLN A 820 -28.32 -2.21 18.51
CA GLN A 820 -29.01 -2.15 17.22
C GLN A 820 -28.30 -2.99 16.16
N GLY A 821 -29.08 -3.75 15.38
CA GLY A 821 -28.60 -4.76 14.43
C GLY A 821 -27.99 -6.03 15.05
N GLY A 822 -27.86 -6.12 16.39
CA GLY A 822 -27.33 -7.26 17.14
C GLY A 822 -28.36 -8.35 17.45
N TYR A 823 -28.04 -9.30 18.34
CA TYR A 823 -28.87 -10.50 18.55
C TYR A 823 -30.30 -10.21 19.06
N GLY A 824 -30.46 -9.42 20.14
CA GLY A 824 -31.78 -9.08 20.68
C GLY A 824 -32.66 -8.31 19.68
N TRP A 825 -32.06 -7.34 18.98
CA TRP A 825 -32.66 -6.62 17.86
C TRP A 825 -33.10 -7.58 16.74
N THR A 826 -32.26 -8.56 16.40
CA THR A 826 -32.50 -9.54 15.33
C THR A 826 -33.67 -10.46 15.68
N VAL A 827 -33.77 -10.94 16.92
CA VAL A 827 -34.91 -11.74 17.39
C VAL A 827 -36.20 -10.93 17.30
N ALA A 828 -36.25 -9.74 17.92
CA ALA A 828 -37.45 -8.90 17.97
C ALA A 828 -37.96 -8.45 16.59
N ASN A 829 -37.09 -8.36 15.59
CA ASN A 829 -37.45 -8.02 14.22
C ASN A 829 -37.79 -9.23 13.34
N ILE A 830 -37.39 -10.45 13.72
CA ILE A 830 -37.85 -11.69 13.07
C ILE A 830 -39.27 -12.02 13.52
N ASP A 831 -39.59 -11.85 14.80
CA ASP A 831 -40.94 -12.07 15.31
C ASP A 831 -41.97 -11.14 14.59
N LYS A 832 -41.54 -9.92 14.23
CA LYS A 832 -42.31 -8.99 13.37
C LYS A 832 -42.34 -9.38 11.89
N LEU A 833 -41.24 -9.90 11.33
CA LEU A 833 -41.20 -10.41 9.97
C LEU A 833 -42.21 -11.56 9.79
N MET A 834 -42.25 -12.49 10.76
CA MET A 834 -43.20 -13.60 10.83
C MET A 834 -44.67 -13.14 10.94
N ALA A 835 -44.92 -12.03 11.64
CA ALA A 835 -46.24 -11.42 11.77
C ALA A 835 -46.58 -10.42 10.65
N SER A 836 -45.73 -10.26 9.62
CA SER A 836 -45.88 -9.22 8.61
C SER A 836 -46.91 -9.59 7.54
N SER A 837 -47.79 -8.63 7.23
CA SER A 837 -48.74 -8.70 6.11
C SER A 837 -48.17 -8.13 4.79
N ASP A 838 -46.90 -7.73 4.75
CA ASP A 838 -46.25 -7.31 3.50
C ASP A 838 -46.16 -8.48 2.51
N PRO A 839 -46.56 -8.32 1.23
CA PRO A 839 -46.56 -9.41 0.27
C PRO A 839 -45.19 -10.05 0.01
N VAL A 840 -44.10 -9.27 0.09
CA VAL A 840 -42.73 -9.75 -0.11
C VAL A 840 -42.22 -10.48 1.14
N ALA A 841 -42.62 -10.03 2.34
CA ALA A 841 -42.38 -10.77 3.58
C ALA A 841 -43.09 -12.13 3.58
N PHE A 842 -44.40 -12.13 3.31
CA PHE A 842 -45.21 -13.34 3.27
C PHE A 842 -44.69 -14.37 2.24
N GLU A 843 -44.41 -13.94 1.02
CA GLU A 843 -43.86 -14.82 -0.03
C GLU A 843 -42.44 -15.31 0.32
N THR A 844 -41.60 -14.48 0.95
CA THR A 844 -40.25 -14.89 1.42
C THR A 844 -40.34 -16.03 2.42
N LEU A 845 -41.26 -15.93 3.40
CA LEU A 845 -41.44 -16.94 4.45
C LEU A 845 -42.01 -18.24 3.89
N ASP A 846 -43.06 -18.19 3.05
CA ASP A 846 -43.61 -19.37 2.39
C ASP A 846 -42.56 -20.08 1.49
N VAL A 847 -41.75 -19.34 0.72
CA VAL A 847 -40.70 -19.93 -0.13
C VAL A 847 -39.57 -20.56 0.71
N LEU A 848 -39.25 -20.00 1.87
CA LEU A 848 -38.28 -20.56 2.81
C LEU A 848 -38.84 -21.83 3.49
N GLU A 849 -40.05 -21.76 4.02
CA GLU A 849 -40.74 -22.91 4.61
C GLU A 849 -40.88 -24.07 3.60
N ARG A 850 -41.32 -23.80 2.36
CA ARG A 850 -41.44 -24.80 1.30
C ARG A 850 -40.08 -25.40 0.86
N ARG A 851 -38.94 -24.89 1.33
CA ARG A 851 -37.62 -25.54 1.19
C ARG A 851 -37.27 -26.36 2.42
N LEU A 852 -37.42 -25.78 3.60
CA LEU A 852 -37.12 -26.48 4.86
C LEU A 852 -38.01 -27.73 5.02
N LYS A 853 -39.29 -27.66 4.64
CA LYS A 853 -40.20 -28.82 4.54
C LYS A 853 -39.74 -29.88 3.51
N ARG A 854 -39.06 -29.49 2.42
CA ARG A 854 -38.52 -30.44 1.43
C ARG A 854 -37.19 -31.07 1.87
N TYR A 855 -36.34 -30.32 2.56
CA TYR A 855 -35.03 -30.80 3.00
C TYR A 855 -35.11 -31.66 4.27
N PHE A 856 -35.88 -31.22 5.28
CA PHE A 856 -36.03 -31.93 6.55
C PHE A 856 -37.25 -32.89 6.57
N GLY A 857 -38.13 -32.85 5.57
CA GLY A 857 -39.32 -33.71 5.51
C GLY A 857 -40.17 -33.60 6.76
N THR A 858 -40.51 -34.74 7.37
CA THR A 858 -41.26 -34.82 8.64
C THR A 858 -40.49 -34.33 9.87
N ALA A 859 -39.19 -34.05 9.76
CA ALA A 859 -38.40 -33.43 10.84
C ALA A 859 -38.45 -31.90 10.83
N TYR A 860 -39.11 -31.27 9.84
CA TYR A 860 -39.29 -29.83 9.80
C TYR A 860 -40.07 -29.31 11.03
N LYS A 861 -39.60 -28.18 11.57
CA LYS A 861 -40.27 -27.38 12.59
C LYS A 861 -40.08 -25.91 12.28
N GLU A 862 -41.05 -25.08 12.60
CA GLU A 862 -40.99 -23.61 12.46
C GLU A 862 -39.75 -23.01 13.16
N SER A 863 -39.29 -23.63 14.26
CA SER A 863 -38.05 -23.26 14.94
C SER A 863 -36.81 -23.27 14.03
N LEU A 864 -36.75 -24.15 13.04
CA LEU A 864 -35.65 -24.19 12.05
C LEU A 864 -35.71 -23.01 11.08
N MET A 865 -36.92 -22.53 10.76
CA MET A 865 -37.10 -21.31 9.96
C MET A 865 -36.69 -20.07 10.77
N MET A 866 -37.10 -20.00 12.04
CA MET A 866 -36.66 -18.95 12.97
C MET A 866 -35.14 -18.93 13.16
N GLU A 867 -34.51 -20.09 13.25
CA GLU A 867 -33.06 -20.24 13.38
C GLU A 867 -32.32 -19.81 12.11
N ALA A 868 -32.76 -20.28 10.93
CA ALA A 868 -32.21 -19.86 9.63
C ALA A 868 -32.36 -18.34 9.40
N LEU A 869 -33.49 -17.74 9.81
CA LEU A 869 -33.70 -16.29 9.75
C LEU A 869 -32.78 -15.54 10.74
N ARG A 870 -32.58 -16.06 11.96
CA ARG A 870 -31.68 -15.47 12.98
C ARG A 870 -30.23 -15.47 12.51
N GLU A 871 -29.77 -16.56 11.93
CA GLU A 871 -28.44 -16.68 11.34
C GLU A 871 -28.27 -15.72 10.15
N SER A 872 -29.26 -15.67 9.25
CA SER A 872 -29.22 -14.85 8.04
C SER A 872 -29.28 -13.34 8.34
N LEU A 873 -30.19 -12.90 9.22
CA LEU A 873 -30.29 -11.49 9.63
C LEU A 873 -29.18 -11.07 10.59
N GLY A 874 -28.59 -12.00 11.36
CA GLY A 874 -27.34 -11.77 12.08
C GLY A 874 -26.21 -11.36 11.13
N ARG A 875 -26.09 -12.06 9.98
CA ARG A 875 -25.10 -11.78 8.92
C ARG A 875 -25.47 -10.65 7.96
N ALA A 876 -26.74 -10.28 7.85
CA ALA A 876 -27.20 -9.24 6.93
C ALA A 876 -26.48 -7.89 7.17
N PRO A 877 -26.14 -7.13 6.10
CA PRO A 877 -25.55 -5.80 6.23
C PRO A 877 -26.55 -4.80 6.83
N LEU A 878 -26.12 -4.07 7.85
CA LEU A 878 -26.79 -2.86 8.33
C LEU A 878 -26.46 -1.68 7.40
N VAL A 879 -27.47 -0.94 7.00
CA VAL A 879 -27.36 0.29 6.20
C VAL A 879 -28.00 1.42 7.00
N VAL A 880 -27.15 2.26 7.60
CA VAL A 880 -27.57 3.48 8.27
C VAL A 880 -27.71 4.59 7.22
N VAL A 881 -28.81 5.34 7.20
CA VAL A 881 -29.06 6.38 6.19
C VAL A 881 -29.20 7.75 6.83
N THR A 882 -28.52 8.76 6.29
CA THR A 882 -28.64 10.16 6.70
C THR A 882 -28.37 11.14 5.54
N ARG A 883 -28.49 12.45 5.76
CA ARG A 883 -28.24 13.50 4.76
C ARG A 883 -26.75 13.86 4.66
N VAL A 884 -26.30 14.34 3.50
CA VAL A 884 -24.90 14.79 3.30
C VAL A 884 -24.52 15.91 4.27
N GLY A 885 -25.43 16.86 4.56
CA GLY A 885 -25.23 17.93 5.55
C GLY A 885 -25.42 17.53 7.02
N ALA A 886 -25.36 16.24 7.38
CA ALA A 886 -25.47 15.79 8.76
C ALA A 886 -24.14 15.96 9.53
N SER A 887 -24.18 16.33 10.81
CA SER A 887 -22.98 16.22 11.65
C SER A 887 -22.65 14.75 11.88
N LEU A 888 -21.52 14.32 11.34
CA LEU A 888 -21.04 12.94 11.45
C LEU A 888 -20.24 12.67 12.74
N GLU A 889 -19.97 13.70 13.55
CA GLU A 889 -19.13 13.63 14.75
C GLU A 889 -19.69 12.66 15.80
N THR A 890 -21.01 12.65 16.00
CA THR A 890 -21.70 11.73 16.92
C THR A 890 -21.94 10.35 16.29
N LEU A 891 -22.27 10.31 14.99
CA LEU A 891 -22.67 9.10 14.28
C LEU A 891 -21.48 8.17 13.98
N VAL A 892 -20.32 8.73 13.60
CA VAL A 892 -19.14 7.94 13.22
C VAL A 892 -18.54 7.12 14.38
N PRO A 893 -18.40 7.63 15.62
CA PRO A 893 -18.03 6.82 16.79
C PRO A 893 -18.97 5.64 17.04
N GLN A 894 -20.28 5.83 16.85
CA GLN A 894 -21.30 4.80 17.04
C GLN A 894 -21.27 3.75 15.92
N LEU A 895 -21.14 4.17 14.65
CA LEU A 895 -20.91 3.28 13.50
C LEU A 895 -19.61 2.46 13.67
N ARG A 896 -18.55 3.06 14.24
CA ARG A 896 -17.32 2.33 14.62
C ARG A 896 -17.59 1.31 15.75
N GLY A 897 -18.58 1.55 16.61
CA GLY A 897 -19.12 0.60 17.58
C GLY A 897 -19.83 -0.58 16.92
N LEU A 898 -20.84 -0.32 16.10
CA LEU A 898 -21.60 -1.37 15.40
C LEU A 898 -20.72 -2.20 14.46
N ALA A 899 -19.75 -1.59 13.78
CA ALA A 899 -18.77 -2.29 12.94
C ALA A 899 -17.75 -3.15 13.74
N ARG A 900 -17.77 -3.11 15.07
CA ARG A 900 -17.04 -4.06 15.94
C ARG A 900 -17.92 -5.23 16.38
N SER A 901 -19.22 -5.00 16.64
CA SER A 901 -20.15 -6.06 17.09
C SER A 901 -20.73 -6.89 15.94
N LEU A 902 -21.06 -6.27 14.80
CA LEU A 902 -21.73 -6.93 13.66
C LEU A 902 -20.76 -7.51 12.62
N GLY A 903 -19.45 -7.30 12.81
CA GLY A 903 -18.41 -7.65 11.86
C GLY A 903 -18.08 -6.54 10.86
N ARG A 904 -16.85 -6.62 10.32
CA ARG A 904 -16.34 -5.68 9.30
C ARG A 904 -17.03 -5.98 7.95
N GLY A 905 -17.42 -4.93 7.23
CA GLY A 905 -18.23 -5.02 6.00
C GLY A 905 -19.75 -4.99 6.22
N ASN A 906 -20.23 -5.46 7.38
CA ASN A 906 -21.66 -5.58 7.70
C ASN A 906 -22.31 -4.29 8.22
N VAL A 907 -21.63 -3.14 8.14
CA VAL A 907 -22.19 -1.82 8.46
C VAL A 907 -21.83 -0.85 7.34
N LYS A 908 -22.86 -0.21 6.81
CA LYS A 908 -22.82 0.78 5.73
C LYS A 908 -23.44 2.10 6.18
N LEU A 909 -23.05 3.20 5.54
CA LEU A 909 -23.60 4.53 5.76
C LEU A 909 -23.99 5.16 4.42
N LEU A 910 -25.29 5.31 4.13
CA LEU A 910 -25.79 5.99 2.95
C LEU A 910 -25.95 7.49 3.22
N LEU A 911 -25.25 8.33 2.47
CA LEU A 911 -25.32 9.79 2.55
C LEU A 911 -26.14 10.34 1.37
N VAL A 912 -27.31 10.89 1.68
CA VAL A 912 -28.32 11.33 0.72
C VAL A 912 -28.24 12.83 0.48
N ARG A 913 -28.32 13.25 -0.79
CA ARG A 913 -28.26 14.67 -1.21
C ARG A 913 -29.56 15.10 -1.89
N GLY A 914 -30.00 16.31 -1.61
CA GLY A 914 -31.05 16.99 -2.37
C GLY A 914 -30.51 17.65 -3.64
N ARG A 915 -31.42 18.17 -4.48
CA ARG A 915 -31.06 19.03 -5.60
C ARG A 915 -30.42 20.33 -5.09
N PRO A 916 -29.38 20.87 -5.76
CA PRO A 916 -28.87 22.19 -5.44
C PRO A 916 -29.97 23.24 -5.67
N THR A 917 -30.06 24.21 -4.76
CA THR A 917 -30.82 25.43 -4.99
C THR A 917 -30.15 26.24 -6.09
N ARG A 918 -30.95 26.65 -7.09
CA ARG A 918 -30.60 27.69 -8.06
C ARG A 918 -31.08 29.05 -7.57
#